data_AF-A0A378IBX4-F1
#
_entry.id   AF-A0A378IBX4-F1
#
_cell.length_a   1.000
_cell.length_b   1.000
_cell.length_c   1.000
_cell.angle_alpha   90.00
_cell.angle_beta   90.00
_cell.angle_gamma   90.00
#
_symmetry.space_group_name_H-M   'P 1'
#
loop_
_entity.id
_entity.type
_entity.pdbx_description
1 polymer ?
#
loop_
_entity_poly.entity_id
_entity_poly.type
_entity_poly.pdbx_seq_one_letter_code
_entity_poly.pdbx_strand_id
1 'polypeptide(L)'
;MSYEKMDHSIIPPRLDNRHYPVGTVLGEFFYIGDKPGGVEPGFLGVKINPAFQRRLSAAMPGVFKENMSIEEVRGTLKSLVDAPFSDRYRELQKFSAQIEKEGKTGTLMVPGSEKIDLWLIKQDYNDTPSGKVSPPKDRLEKTNAIKSLPSFVKSPATVVYEKIRLSDPEVENTNAVLEYFANSVAKAYGMKVQEQELAFGRYANGKPKIMTACKWEPGLKVFEGKLRGSVKKDLYQGHLVQFENGEAKTINNRFIADDGIKDLGESLALVISQGDRDVLGSQGQNKGQLNDQFFGFDFGHAYREKNPILDSLRNDFTFVQPEDSNKKFKNISVFYDALMSEKMMGMLYLYRMDPDAAGKVFSTQERSTIEKMIEVYSAHSPAFAERINRIQPIDTVCDKVKSELSARTNQNMLFDQYVHEVDEAYQRATHAHQTMFKIFRQKMMLGPQEIDALDNLNKLSNPTSILSGDGKVVLAHLRIMPTDKPAIVWQVSHQDGNLVFQCEPPARREEAYHLFQNYVANLRDKTGADSFKITPEGIKVPAEMLPQFSKLLDESAILTHKKQVAPAHHPKAAYMPREASNYFSSSINVLIESGEDVAKSPDSLQNSRESIPDEFEEDLLEDSIDLNNNNYSSNNNNNNLADDIFSFTSSSSSSAHNMSHEVDHTDWHHPSFLQGTHQLQPHPQELEHEVSSKFKKQIQKMVGVEKKPIALSDLEEHEDESEGESETGSAKINH
;
A
#
# COMPACT_ATOMS: atom_id res chain seq x y z
N MET A 1 -37.40 20.87 0.53
CA MET A 1 -36.88 21.76 -0.52
C MET A 1 -37.53 21.38 -1.83
N SER A 2 -38.09 22.32 -2.59
CA SER A 2 -38.64 22.03 -3.93
C SER A 2 -37.47 21.79 -4.90
N TYR A 3 -37.52 20.70 -5.65
CA TYR A 3 -36.48 20.22 -6.58
C TYR A 3 -36.27 21.12 -7.82
N GLU A 4 -36.91 22.28 -7.92
CA GLU A 4 -37.01 23.09 -9.15
C GLU A 4 -35.93 24.18 -9.31
N LYS A 5 -34.99 24.32 -8.37
CA LYS A 5 -33.86 25.28 -8.48
C LYS A 5 -32.49 24.67 -8.17
N MET A 6 -32.32 23.36 -8.36
CA MET A 6 -31.01 22.73 -8.19
C MET A 6 -30.19 22.87 -9.46
N ASP A 7 -28.95 23.35 -9.32
CA ASP A 7 -27.92 23.20 -10.35
C ASP A 7 -27.73 21.70 -10.62
N HIS A 8 -28.18 21.25 -11.79
CA HIS A 8 -28.15 19.84 -12.18
C HIS A 8 -26.73 19.28 -12.34
N SER A 9 -25.68 20.11 -12.27
CA SER A 9 -24.29 19.65 -12.24
C SER A 9 -23.82 19.23 -10.84
N ILE A 10 -24.64 19.42 -9.80
CA ILE A 10 -24.27 19.22 -8.40
C ILE A 10 -25.04 18.05 -7.80
N ILE A 11 -24.31 17.14 -7.15
CA ILE A 11 -24.89 16.03 -6.38
C ILE A 11 -25.57 16.59 -5.12
N PRO A 12 -26.85 16.27 -4.87
CA PRO A 12 -27.56 16.77 -3.71
C PRO A 12 -26.95 16.26 -2.38
N PRO A 13 -27.23 16.95 -1.26
CA PRO A 13 -26.85 16.48 0.07
C PRO A 13 -27.40 15.08 0.36
N ARG A 14 -26.64 14.29 1.11
CA ARG A 14 -27.07 12.95 1.50
C ARG A 14 -28.07 13.08 2.65
N LEU A 15 -29.23 12.42 2.53
CA LEU A 15 -30.25 12.41 3.57
C LEU A 15 -30.07 11.18 4.48
N ASP A 16 -30.43 11.32 5.77
CA ASP A 16 -30.22 10.31 6.83
C ASP A 16 -30.74 8.91 6.50
N ASN A 17 -31.83 8.84 5.73
CA ASN A 17 -32.41 7.59 5.26
C ASN A 17 -32.62 7.71 3.75
N ARG A 18 -31.67 7.27 2.91
CA ARG A 18 -32.01 6.65 1.62
C ARG A 18 -30.86 6.20 0.72
N HIS A 19 -31.08 5.02 0.16
CA HIS A 19 -30.89 4.69 -1.25
C HIS A 19 -31.66 5.68 -2.13
N TYR A 20 -31.02 6.31 -3.11
CA TYR A 20 -31.78 7.05 -4.12
C TYR A 20 -32.63 6.07 -4.95
N PRO A 21 -33.78 6.48 -5.51
CA PRO A 21 -34.45 5.67 -6.50
C PRO A 21 -33.51 5.39 -7.67
N VAL A 22 -33.49 4.14 -8.14
CA VAL A 22 -32.74 3.76 -9.35
C VAL A 22 -33.14 4.69 -10.51
N GLY A 23 -32.14 5.19 -11.23
CA GLY A 23 -32.29 6.13 -12.32
C GLY A 23 -32.35 7.61 -11.94
N THR A 24 -32.21 7.93 -10.64
CA THR A 24 -32.06 9.33 -10.19
C THR A 24 -30.82 9.96 -10.84
N VAL A 25 -30.95 11.20 -11.30
CA VAL A 25 -29.82 11.99 -11.78
C VAL A 25 -29.17 12.70 -10.59
N LEU A 26 -27.92 12.36 -10.30
CA LEU A 26 -27.11 12.93 -9.21
C LEU A 26 -25.91 13.66 -9.81
N GLY A 27 -26.01 14.98 -9.95
CA GLY A 27 -25.04 15.75 -10.73
C GLY A 27 -24.97 15.25 -12.17
N GLU A 28 -23.79 14.88 -12.62
CA GLU A 28 -23.58 14.30 -13.96
C GLU A 28 -23.83 12.79 -14.06
N PHE A 29 -24.21 12.13 -12.96
CA PHE A 29 -24.31 10.67 -12.91
C PHE A 29 -25.78 10.18 -12.93
N PHE A 30 -26.01 9.12 -13.69
CA PHE A 30 -27.18 8.26 -13.59
C PHE A 30 -26.94 7.27 -12.44
N TYR A 31 -27.74 7.37 -11.37
CA TYR A 31 -27.64 6.50 -10.20
C TYR A 31 -28.16 5.09 -10.51
N ILE A 32 -27.31 4.09 -10.29
CA ILE A 32 -27.62 2.67 -10.52
C ILE A 32 -28.06 2.00 -9.23
N GLY A 33 -27.35 2.28 -8.14
CA GLY A 33 -27.54 1.64 -6.86
C GLY A 33 -26.49 2.10 -5.85
N ASP A 34 -26.61 1.63 -4.62
CA ASP A 34 -25.60 1.89 -3.61
C ASP A 34 -24.30 1.18 -3.93
N LYS A 35 -23.20 1.75 -3.44
CA LYS A 35 -21.89 1.11 -3.51
C LYS A 35 -21.93 -0.26 -2.80
N PRO A 36 -21.57 -1.36 -3.47
CA PRO A 36 -21.54 -2.68 -2.85
C PRO A 36 -20.33 -2.80 -1.92
N GLY A 37 -20.57 -3.16 -0.66
CA GLY A 37 -19.51 -3.45 0.31
C GLY A 37 -18.66 -2.25 0.72
N GLY A 38 -17.56 -2.53 1.44
CA GLY A 38 -16.62 -1.53 1.93
C GLY A 38 -16.99 -0.84 3.24
N VAL A 39 -16.04 -0.05 3.73
CA VAL A 39 -16.17 0.79 4.95
C VAL A 39 -16.85 2.13 4.63
N GLU A 40 -16.69 2.60 3.39
CA GLU A 40 -17.09 3.92 2.94
C GLU A 40 -18.38 3.88 2.11
N PRO A 41 -19.41 4.66 2.47
CA PRO A 41 -20.64 4.76 1.71
C PRO A 41 -20.41 5.37 0.33
N GLY A 42 -21.37 5.20 -0.56
CA GLY A 42 -21.34 5.82 -1.87
C GLY A 42 -22.42 5.26 -2.76
N PHE A 43 -22.32 5.58 -4.04
CA PHE A 43 -23.20 5.02 -5.04
C PHE A 43 -22.43 4.59 -6.29
N LEU A 44 -23.03 3.64 -7.00
CA LEU A 44 -22.65 3.29 -8.35
C LEU A 44 -23.43 4.17 -9.34
N GLY A 45 -22.75 4.66 -10.36
CA GLY A 45 -23.39 5.42 -11.42
C GLY A 45 -22.65 5.38 -12.74
N VAL A 46 -23.31 5.90 -13.77
CA VAL A 46 -22.74 6.09 -15.11
C VAL A 46 -22.85 7.56 -15.47
N LYS A 47 -21.80 8.12 -16.05
CA LYS A 47 -21.85 9.51 -16.52
C LYS A 47 -22.86 9.67 -17.64
N ILE A 48 -23.71 10.68 -17.53
CA ILE A 48 -24.70 11.02 -18.56
C ILE A 48 -23.98 11.80 -19.66
N ASN A 49 -23.50 11.05 -20.65
CA ASN A 49 -22.80 11.55 -21.84
C ASN A 49 -23.46 11.02 -23.13
N PRO A 50 -23.02 11.43 -24.33
CA PRO A 50 -23.61 10.97 -25.59
C PRO A 50 -23.58 9.45 -25.78
N ALA A 51 -22.56 8.76 -25.26
CA ALA A 51 -22.46 7.30 -25.31
C ALA A 51 -23.58 6.64 -24.50
N PHE A 52 -23.74 7.07 -23.25
CA PHE A 52 -24.81 6.59 -22.37
C PHE A 52 -26.19 6.90 -22.95
N GLN A 53 -26.38 8.09 -23.53
CA GLN A 53 -27.61 8.44 -24.22
C GLN A 53 -27.94 7.45 -25.35
N ARG A 54 -26.98 7.15 -26.24
CA ARG A 54 -27.19 6.18 -27.32
C ARG A 54 -27.58 4.81 -26.79
N ARG A 55 -26.91 4.35 -25.72
CA ARG A 55 -27.23 3.09 -25.05
C ARG A 55 -28.66 3.11 -24.49
N LEU A 56 -29.06 4.21 -23.86
CA LEU A 56 -30.40 4.39 -23.28
C LEU A 56 -31.48 4.44 -24.38
N SER A 57 -31.24 5.13 -25.51
CA SER A 57 -32.17 5.15 -26.65
C SER A 57 -32.29 3.81 -27.35
N ALA A 58 -31.20 3.03 -27.41
CA ALA A 58 -31.25 1.68 -27.98
C ALA A 58 -32.04 0.72 -27.07
N ALA A 59 -31.88 0.83 -25.75
CA ALA A 59 -32.58 -0.03 -24.79
C ALA A 59 -34.06 0.36 -24.61
N MET A 60 -34.39 1.66 -24.72
CA MET A 60 -35.73 2.20 -24.46
C MET A 60 -36.17 3.21 -25.54
N PRO A 61 -36.28 2.79 -26.82
CA PRO A 61 -36.53 3.69 -27.96
C PRO A 61 -37.91 4.38 -27.92
N GLY A 62 -38.87 3.83 -27.19
CA GLY A 62 -40.18 4.45 -26.97
C GLY A 62 -40.17 5.61 -25.97
N VAL A 63 -39.04 5.81 -25.27
CA VAL A 63 -38.88 6.83 -24.22
C VAL A 63 -37.74 7.79 -24.57
N PHE A 64 -36.60 7.28 -25.03
CA PHE A 64 -35.42 8.07 -25.33
C PHE A 64 -35.10 8.02 -26.83
N LYS A 65 -34.78 9.18 -27.41
CA LYS A 65 -34.36 9.31 -28.81
C LYS A 65 -32.87 9.68 -28.89
N GLU A 66 -32.20 9.22 -29.94
CA GLU A 66 -30.77 9.46 -30.15
C GLU A 66 -30.43 10.96 -30.32
N ASN A 67 -31.38 11.77 -30.80
CA ASN A 67 -31.20 13.20 -31.00
C ASN A 67 -31.62 14.07 -29.81
N MET A 68 -31.96 13.48 -28.66
CA MET A 68 -32.27 14.26 -27.45
C MET A 68 -31.04 15.05 -26.99
N SER A 69 -31.22 16.22 -26.41
CA SER A 69 -30.15 16.86 -25.66
C SER A 69 -29.90 16.13 -24.33
N ILE A 70 -28.72 16.31 -23.73
CA ILE A 70 -28.43 15.73 -22.42
C ILE A 70 -29.40 16.25 -21.35
N GLU A 71 -29.86 17.50 -21.45
CA GLU A 71 -30.87 18.10 -20.59
C GLU A 71 -32.23 17.43 -20.77
N GLU A 72 -32.63 17.14 -22.01
CA GLU A 72 -33.87 16.40 -22.29
C GLU A 72 -33.81 14.97 -21.74
N VAL A 73 -32.67 14.30 -21.87
CA VAL A 73 -32.44 12.98 -21.26
C VAL A 73 -32.59 13.06 -19.74
N ARG A 74 -31.94 14.03 -19.08
CA ARG A 74 -32.04 14.24 -17.63
C ARG A 74 -33.47 14.53 -17.18
N GLY A 75 -34.20 15.40 -17.90
CA GLY A 75 -35.59 15.72 -17.61
C GLY A 75 -36.51 14.50 -17.74
N THR A 76 -36.28 13.68 -18.75
CA THR A 76 -37.03 12.44 -18.98
C THR A 76 -36.76 11.42 -17.89
N LEU A 77 -35.49 11.20 -17.53
CA LEU A 77 -35.11 10.34 -16.40
C LEU A 77 -35.80 10.77 -15.10
N LYS A 78 -35.77 12.07 -14.80
CA LYS A 78 -36.48 12.62 -13.64
C LYS A 78 -37.98 12.30 -13.67
N SER A 79 -38.64 12.50 -14.82
CA SER A 79 -40.08 12.20 -14.96
C SER A 79 -40.42 10.72 -14.74
N LEU A 80 -39.53 9.81 -15.11
CA LEU A 80 -39.70 8.37 -14.87
C LEU A 80 -39.56 8.05 -13.38
N VAL A 81 -38.56 8.63 -12.71
CA VAL A 81 -38.33 8.46 -11.27
C VAL A 81 -39.49 9.00 -10.44
N ASP A 82 -40.06 10.13 -10.85
CA ASP A 82 -41.24 10.74 -10.21
C ASP A 82 -42.53 9.91 -10.41
N ALA A 83 -42.51 8.92 -11.31
CA ALA A 83 -43.60 7.99 -11.60
C ALA A 83 -43.23 6.51 -11.33
N PRO A 84 -42.93 6.12 -10.07
CA PRO A 84 -42.30 4.84 -9.74
C PRO A 84 -43.18 3.61 -9.99
N PHE A 85 -44.47 3.78 -10.23
CA PHE A 85 -45.41 2.69 -10.54
C PHE A 85 -45.63 2.49 -12.05
N SER A 86 -45.00 3.29 -12.90
CA SER A 86 -45.13 3.15 -14.35
C SER A 86 -44.34 1.94 -14.87
N ASP A 87 -44.84 1.29 -15.92
CA ASP A 87 -44.11 0.20 -16.58
C ASP A 87 -42.79 0.68 -17.18
N ARG A 88 -42.74 1.94 -17.63
CA ARG A 88 -41.51 2.60 -18.11
C ARG A 88 -40.45 2.74 -17.00
N TYR A 89 -40.86 2.99 -15.76
CA TYR A 89 -39.91 3.00 -14.64
C TYR A 89 -39.37 1.60 -14.33
N ARG A 90 -40.21 0.57 -14.41
CA ARG A 90 -39.77 -0.83 -14.27
C ARG A 90 -38.78 -1.23 -15.37
N GLU A 91 -38.98 -0.77 -16.60
CA GLU A 91 -38.02 -0.94 -17.69
C GLU A 91 -36.68 -0.25 -17.37
N LEU A 92 -36.71 0.97 -16.83
CA LEU A 92 -35.51 1.69 -16.38
C LEU A 92 -34.75 0.93 -15.28
N GLN A 93 -35.46 0.31 -14.35
CA GLN A 93 -34.85 -0.52 -13.30
C GLN A 93 -34.16 -1.76 -13.89
N LYS A 94 -34.81 -2.45 -14.83
CA LYS A 94 -34.22 -3.59 -15.54
C LYS A 94 -32.97 -3.17 -16.32
N PHE A 95 -33.04 -2.04 -17.01
CA PHE A 95 -31.89 -1.44 -17.70
C PHE A 95 -30.75 -1.17 -16.73
N SER A 96 -31.02 -0.55 -15.58
CA SER A 96 -30.00 -0.27 -14.57
C SER A 96 -29.32 -1.53 -14.04
N ALA A 97 -30.08 -2.59 -13.74
CA ALA A 97 -29.53 -3.87 -13.29
C ALA A 97 -28.64 -4.52 -14.36
N GLN A 98 -29.02 -4.39 -15.64
CA GLN A 98 -28.19 -4.84 -16.75
C GLN A 98 -26.88 -4.04 -16.85
N ILE A 99 -26.95 -2.71 -16.74
CA ILE A 99 -25.77 -1.83 -16.74
C ILE A 99 -24.83 -2.17 -15.58
N GLU A 100 -25.36 -2.43 -14.38
CA GLU A 100 -24.56 -2.85 -13.23
C GLU A 100 -23.81 -4.17 -13.51
N LYS A 101 -24.53 -5.17 -14.00
CA LYS A 101 -23.96 -6.48 -14.34
C LYS A 101 -22.86 -6.34 -15.39
N GLU A 102 -23.17 -5.69 -16.51
CA GLU A 102 -22.22 -5.49 -17.61
C GLU A 102 -21.03 -4.61 -17.21
N GLY A 103 -21.27 -3.59 -16.38
CA GLY A 103 -20.23 -2.68 -15.90
C GLY A 103 -19.23 -3.39 -15.01
N LYS A 104 -19.71 -4.23 -14.08
CA LYS A 104 -18.86 -5.02 -13.20
C LYS A 104 -18.00 -6.04 -13.93
N THR A 105 -18.51 -6.59 -15.04
CA THR A 105 -17.80 -7.55 -15.89
C THR A 105 -16.96 -6.89 -16.99
N GLY A 106 -17.01 -5.56 -17.13
CA GLY A 106 -16.29 -4.84 -18.18
C GLY A 106 -16.87 -5.01 -19.59
N THR A 107 -18.09 -5.55 -19.71
CA THR A 107 -18.78 -5.81 -20.98
C THR A 107 -19.79 -4.71 -21.31
N LEU A 108 -19.78 -3.61 -20.56
CA LEU A 108 -20.70 -2.48 -20.71
C LEU A 108 -20.33 -1.64 -21.95
N MET A 109 -21.11 -1.80 -23.01
CA MET A 109 -20.86 -1.22 -24.32
C MET A 109 -22.15 -0.62 -24.93
N VAL A 110 -22.00 0.45 -25.70
CA VAL A 110 -22.99 0.86 -26.70
C VAL A 110 -23.00 -0.20 -27.80
N PRO A 111 -24.18 -0.68 -28.26
CA PRO A 111 -24.24 -1.58 -29.40
C PRO A 111 -23.50 -0.98 -30.60
N GLY A 112 -22.39 -1.59 -30.99
CA GLY A 112 -21.66 -1.23 -32.20
C GLY A 112 -20.40 -0.35 -32.06
N SER A 113 -19.92 0.06 -30.87
CA SER A 113 -18.49 0.47 -30.72
C SER A 113 -18.02 0.97 -29.35
N GLU A 114 -18.78 1.81 -28.65
CA GLU A 114 -18.22 2.63 -27.56
C GLU A 114 -18.38 2.01 -26.17
N LYS A 115 -17.30 1.97 -25.39
CA LYS A 115 -17.32 1.53 -23.99
C LYS A 115 -17.96 2.60 -23.10
N ILE A 116 -18.79 2.17 -22.16
CA ILE A 116 -19.32 3.04 -21.10
C ILE A 116 -18.71 2.60 -19.76
N ASP A 117 -18.25 3.58 -18.99
CA ASP A 117 -17.62 3.31 -17.70
C ASP A 117 -18.63 3.34 -16.55
N LEU A 118 -18.50 2.36 -15.66
CA LEU A 118 -19.16 2.34 -14.37
C LEU A 118 -18.29 3.08 -13.35
N TRP A 119 -18.90 3.95 -12.56
CA TRP A 119 -18.24 4.79 -11.57
C TRP A 119 -18.73 4.49 -10.17
N LEU A 120 -17.83 4.57 -9.20
CA LEU A 120 -18.05 4.47 -7.77
C LEU A 120 -17.79 5.84 -7.16
N ILE A 121 -18.84 6.49 -6.66
CA ILE A 121 -18.75 7.83 -6.09
C ILE A 121 -18.74 7.71 -4.57
N LYS A 122 -17.64 8.14 -3.94
CA LYS A 122 -17.49 8.11 -2.47
C LYS A 122 -18.27 9.25 -1.82
N GLN A 123 -19.15 8.92 -0.86
CA GLN A 123 -19.95 9.92 -0.13
C GLN A 123 -19.70 9.82 1.38
N ASP A 124 -18.44 9.84 1.78
CA ASP A 124 -17.92 9.33 3.06
C ASP A 124 -18.45 9.98 4.34
N TYR A 125 -19.14 11.11 4.20
CA TYR A 125 -19.65 11.89 5.30
C TYR A 125 -21.09 12.36 5.07
N ASN A 126 -21.87 12.27 6.15
CA ASN A 126 -23.24 12.72 6.28
C ASN A 126 -23.28 14.12 6.89
N ASP A 127 -24.32 14.85 6.53
CA ASP A 127 -24.63 16.14 7.12
C ASP A 127 -25.11 15.98 8.57
N THR A 128 -24.77 16.93 9.43
CA THR A 128 -25.31 16.97 10.80
C THR A 128 -26.03 18.30 11.06
N PRO A 129 -26.98 18.33 12.01
CA PRO A 129 -27.66 19.57 12.40
C PRO A 129 -26.71 20.68 12.88
N SER A 130 -25.49 20.34 13.29
CA SER A 130 -24.48 21.30 13.74
C SER A 130 -23.79 22.07 12.60
N GLY A 131 -24.03 21.68 11.34
CA GLY A 131 -23.30 22.19 10.18
C GLY A 131 -21.92 21.55 9.95
N LYS A 132 -21.47 20.68 10.87
CA LYS A 132 -20.36 19.74 10.68
C LYS A 132 -20.81 18.47 9.97
N VAL A 133 -19.86 17.62 9.60
CA VAL A 133 -20.12 16.33 8.93
C VAL A 133 -19.64 15.16 9.77
N SER A 134 -20.31 14.01 9.67
CA SER A 134 -19.96 12.78 10.40
C SER A 134 -19.79 11.61 9.45
N PRO A 135 -18.90 10.64 9.75
CA PRO A 135 -18.93 9.36 9.06
C PRO A 135 -20.29 8.69 9.31
N PRO A 136 -20.86 7.97 8.31
CA PRO A 136 -22.13 7.30 8.47
C PRO A 136 -22.16 6.31 9.62
N LYS A 137 -23.36 6.12 10.18
CA LYS A 137 -23.59 5.22 11.31
C LYS A 137 -23.09 3.79 11.05
N ASP A 138 -23.34 3.24 9.86
CA ASP A 138 -22.92 1.89 9.47
C ASP A 138 -21.39 1.76 9.37
N ARG A 139 -20.70 2.82 8.91
CA ARG A 139 -19.23 2.92 8.93
C ARG A 139 -18.71 2.91 10.36
N LEU A 140 -19.31 3.72 11.23
CA LEU A 140 -18.91 3.83 12.64
C LEU A 140 -19.10 2.49 13.38
N GLU A 141 -20.19 1.76 13.10
CA GLU A 141 -20.48 0.44 13.68
C GLU A 141 -19.45 -0.63 13.30
N LYS A 142 -18.86 -0.52 12.10
CA LYS A 142 -17.79 -1.42 11.63
C LYS A 142 -16.42 -1.12 12.26
N THR A 143 -16.23 0.04 12.88
CA THR A 143 -14.93 0.39 13.48
C THR A 143 -14.58 -0.54 14.64
N ASN A 144 -13.30 -0.82 14.86
CA ASN A 144 -12.84 -1.62 16.01
C ASN A 144 -13.26 -1.02 17.37
N ALA A 145 -13.54 0.29 17.42
CA ALA A 145 -14.05 0.97 18.60
C ALA A 145 -15.46 0.49 18.98
N ILE A 146 -16.36 0.36 18.00
CA ILE A 146 -17.77 -0.04 18.20
C ILE A 146 -17.97 -1.55 18.03
N LYS A 147 -17.31 -2.18 17.05
CA LYS A 147 -17.46 -3.60 16.71
C LYS A 147 -17.21 -4.52 17.91
N SER A 148 -16.29 -4.13 18.79
CA SER A 148 -15.91 -4.87 20.01
C SER A 148 -16.86 -4.70 21.19
N LEU A 149 -17.84 -3.79 21.12
CA LEU A 149 -18.81 -3.58 22.18
C LEU A 149 -19.98 -4.57 22.11
N PRO A 150 -20.65 -4.88 23.24
CA PRO A 150 -21.89 -5.66 23.25
C PRO A 150 -22.98 -5.08 22.34
N SER A 151 -23.78 -5.92 21.68
CA SER A 151 -24.80 -5.50 20.70
C SER A 151 -25.77 -4.44 21.23
N PHE A 152 -26.24 -4.60 22.48
CA PHE A 152 -27.20 -3.68 23.11
C PHE A 152 -26.63 -2.26 23.36
N VAL A 153 -25.30 -2.09 23.42
CA VAL A 153 -24.67 -0.76 23.56
C VAL A 153 -24.12 -0.21 22.24
N LYS A 154 -24.05 -1.01 21.17
CA LYS A 154 -23.48 -0.54 19.89
C LYS A 154 -24.20 0.69 19.37
N SER A 155 -25.52 0.67 19.26
CA SER A 155 -26.28 1.82 18.72
C SER A 155 -26.11 3.09 19.58
N PRO A 156 -26.28 3.06 20.92
CA PRO A 156 -25.97 4.21 21.77
C PRO A 156 -24.51 4.68 21.66
N ALA A 157 -23.56 3.74 21.63
CA ALA A 157 -22.15 4.03 21.48
C ALA A 157 -21.85 4.71 20.14
N THR A 158 -22.46 4.25 19.04
CA THR A 158 -22.30 4.85 17.72
C THR A 158 -22.77 6.29 17.71
N VAL A 159 -23.91 6.61 18.32
CA VAL A 159 -24.42 7.99 18.40
C VAL A 159 -23.46 8.91 19.15
N VAL A 160 -22.88 8.43 20.25
CA VAL A 160 -21.87 9.22 20.99
C VAL A 160 -20.59 9.34 20.16
N TYR A 161 -20.13 8.26 19.55
CA TYR A 161 -18.91 8.24 18.75
C TYR A 161 -19.02 9.14 17.51
N GLU A 162 -20.19 9.18 16.87
CA GLU A 162 -20.53 10.09 15.78
C GLU A 162 -20.33 11.56 16.17
N LYS A 163 -20.83 11.95 17.36
CA LYS A 163 -20.66 13.31 17.89
C LYS A 163 -19.21 13.69 18.15
N ILE A 164 -18.35 12.71 18.44
CA ILE A 164 -16.92 12.96 18.65
C ILE A 164 -16.16 12.96 17.32
N ARG A 165 -16.70 12.31 16.29
CA ARG A 165 -16.14 12.21 14.93
C ARG A 165 -16.68 13.29 13.98
N LEU A 166 -17.12 14.41 14.52
CA LEU A 166 -17.55 15.54 13.69
C LEU A 166 -16.34 16.27 13.10
N SER A 167 -16.29 16.34 11.78
CA SER A 167 -15.30 17.10 11.01
C SER A 167 -15.92 18.34 10.39
N ASP A 168 -15.08 19.33 10.08
CA ASP A 168 -15.51 20.45 9.27
C ASP A 168 -15.57 20.04 7.79
N PRO A 169 -16.63 20.45 7.03
CA PRO A 169 -16.79 20.17 5.61
C PRO A 169 -15.54 20.45 4.76
N GLU A 170 -14.84 21.53 5.10
CA GLU A 170 -13.61 21.98 4.45
C GLU A 170 -12.49 20.94 4.58
N VAL A 171 -12.34 20.34 5.77
CA VAL A 171 -11.32 19.30 6.01
C VAL A 171 -11.57 18.07 5.15
N GLU A 172 -12.83 17.63 5.04
CA GLU A 172 -13.16 16.45 4.23
C GLU A 172 -13.09 16.72 2.73
N ASN A 173 -13.41 17.94 2.29
CA ASN A 173 -13.16 18.36 0.92
C ASN A 173 -11.66 18.38 0.60
N THR A 174 -10.81 18.91 1.50
CA THR A 174 -9.35 18.87 1.35
C THR A 174 -8.86 17.42 1.28
N ASN A 175 -9.37 16.52 2.12
CA ASN A 175 -9.01 15.10 2.05
C ASN A 175 -9.33 14.49 0.67
N ALA A 176 -10.51 14.75 0.10
CA ALA A 176 -10.88 14.26 -1.22
C ALA A 176 -10.00 14.83 -2.34
N VAL A 177 -9.65 16.12 -2.26
CA VAL A 177 -8.74 16.78 -3.21
C VAL A 177 -7.34 16.20 -3.14
N LEU A 178 -6.80 15.99 -1.93
CA LEU A 178 -5.47 15.43 -1.74
C LEU A 178 -5.40 13.96 -2.17
N GLU A 179 -6.45 13.17 -1.96
CA GLU A 179 -6.56 11.80 -2.50
C GLU A 179 -6.52 11.80 -4.04
N TYR A 180 -7.29 12.69 -4.68
CA TYR A 180 -7.27 12.84 -6.14
C TYR A 180 -5.92 13.31 -6.68
N PHE A 181 -5.28 14.27 -6.00
CA PHE A 181 -3.93 14.73 -6.34
C PHE A 181 -2.93 13.58 -6.23
N ALA A 182 -2.93 12.83 -5.12
CA ALA A 182 -2.03 11.70 -4.91
C ALA A 182 -2.23 10.58 -5.92
N ASN A 183 -3.48 10.23 -6.24
CA ASN A 183 -3.80 9.27 -7.29
C ASN A 183 -3.30 9.77 -8.67
N SER A 184 -3.43 11.07 -8.95
CA SER A 184 -2.93 11.67 -10.18
C SER A 184 -1.39 11.68 -10.25
N VAL A 185 -0.70 11.94 -9.14
CA VAL A 185 0.76 11.81 -9.05
C VAL A 185 1.19 10.36 -9.27
N ALA A 186 0.48 9.39 -8.70
CA ALA A 186 0.76 7.97 -8.93
C ALA A 186 0.57 7.58 -10.41
N LYS A 187 -0.49 8.09 -11.06
CA LYS A 187 -0.69 7.92 -12.51
C LYS A 187 0.45 8.54 -13.33
N ALA A 188 0.87 9.76 -12.97
CA ALA A 188 1.97 10.48 -13.62
C ALA A 188 3.34 9.80 -13.40
N TYR A 189 3.51 9.10 -12.28
CA TYR A 189 4.64 8.21 -12.00
C TYR A 189 4.63 6.92 -12.84
N GLY A 190 3.58 6.69 -13.63
CA GLY A 190 3.40 5.50 -14.46
C GLY A 190 2.91 4.28 -13.69
N MET A 191 2.48 4.43 -12.43
CA MET A 191 1.81 3.35 -11.69
C MET A 191 0.44 3.07 -12.33
N LYS A 192 0.04 1.80 -12.40
CA LYS A 192 -1.35 1.45 -12.71
C LYS A 192 -2.22 1.84 -11.53
N VAL A 193 -3.16 2.75 -11.76
CA VAL A 193 -4.06 3.23 -10.71
C VAL A 193 -5.50 3.27 -11.18
N GLN A 194 -6.41 3.27 -10.21
CA GLN A 194 -7.82 3.52 -10.46
C GLN A 194 -7.99 4.90 -11.08
N GLU A 195 -8.67 4.96 -12.22
CA GLU A 195 -9.04 6.24 -12.81
C GLU A 195 -10.00 6.96 -11.87
N GLN A 196 -9.68 8.20 -11.55
CA GLN A 196 -10.38 8.99 -10.56
C GLN A 196 -10.63 10.38 -11.09
N GLU A 197 -11.74 10.97 -10.67
CA GLU A 197 -12.15 12.35 -10.94
C GLU A 197 -12.75 13.00 -9.70
N LEU A 198 -12.89 14.33 -9.71
CA LEU A 198 -13.64 15.04 -8.69
C LEU A 198 -15.12 15.12 -9.05
N ALA A 199 -15.96 14.66 -8.12
CA ALA A 199 -17.41 14.83 -8.18
C ALA A 199 -17.84 15.94 -7.23
N PHE A 200 -18.69 16.85 -7.71
CA PHE A 200 -19.12 18.02 -6.95
C PHE A 200 -20.55 17.86 -6.45
N GLY A 201 -20.75 18.21 -5.19
CA GLY A 201 -22.03 18.17 -4.50
C GLY A 201 -22.25 19.37 -3.59
N ARG A 202 -23.28 19.31 -2.77
CA ARG A 202 -23.51 20.25 -1.67
C ARG A 202 -23.77 19.51 -0.37
N TYR A 203 -23.32 20.12 0.73
CA TYR A 203 -23.77 19.77 2.06
C TYR A 203 -25.15 20.40 2.35
N ALA A 204 -25.86 19.88 3.35
CA ALA A 204 -27.18 20.38 3.75
C ALA A 204 -27.16 21.86 4.18
N ASN A 205 -26.01 22.32 4.68
CA ASN A 205 -25.75 23.73 5.02
C ASN A 205 -25.48 24.63 3.80
N GLY A 206 -25.51 24.10 2.58
CA GLY A 206 -25.29 24.83 1.32
C GLY A 206 -23.83 24.96 0.89
N LYS A 207 -22.86 24.59 1.74
CA LYS A 207 -21.43 24.58 1.40
C LYS A 207 -21.13 23.58 0.27
N PRO A 208 -20.09 23.83 -0.55
CA PRO A 208 -19.67 22.88 -1.58
C PRO A 208 -19.19 21.58 -0.93
N LYS A 209 -19.51 20.46 -1.56
CA LYS A 209 -18.99 19.13 -1.22
C LYS A 209 -18.13 18.64 -2.38
N ILE A 210 -16.91 18.21 -2.10
CA ILE A 210 -16.01 17.59 -3.07
C ILE A 210 -15.89 16.12 -2.70
N MET A 211 -16.04 15.25 -3.70
CA MET A 211 -16.01 13.80 -3.56
C MET A 211 -15.09 13.23 -4.64
N THR A 212 -14.67 11.99 -4.44
CA THR A 212 -13.92 11.25 -5.45
C THR A 212 -14.86 10.31 -6.20
N ALA A 213 -14.82 10.38 -7.52
CA ALA A 213 -15.47 9.44 -8.43
C ALA A 213 -14.41 8.51 -8.99
N CYS A 214 -14.50 7.23 -8.65
CA CYS A 214 -13.52 6.21 -8.96
C CYS A 214 -14.11 5.27 -10.01
N LYS A 215 -13.46 5.13 -11.16
CA LYS A 215 -13.88 4.18 -12.19
C LYS A 215 -13.78 2.75 -11.67
N TRP A 216 -14.80 1.96 -11.95
CA TRP A 216 -14.79 0.53 -11.66
C TRP A 216 -13.78 -0.16 -12.58
N GLU A 217 -12.89 -0.97 -12.00
CA GLU A 217 -11.87 -1.71 -12.74
C GLU A 217 -12.23 -3.21 -12.77
N PRO A 218 -12.76 -3.73 -13.89
CA PRO A 218 -13.06 -5.14 -14.04
C PRO A 218 -11.80 -5.99 -13.90
N GLY A 219 -11.88 -7.07 -13.11
CA GLY A 219 -10.76 -7.98 -12.91
C GLY A 219 -9.73 -7.53 -11.87
N LEU A 220 -9.94 -6.39 -11.19
CA LEU A 220 -9.13 -5.98 -10.05
C LEU A 220 -9.20 -7.02 -8.92
N LYS A 221 -8.04 -7.56 -8.55
CA LYS A 221 -7.89 -8.48 -7.41
C LYS A 221 -7.34 -7.72 -6.21
N VAL A 222 -8.21 -7.28 -5.30
CA VAL A 222 -7.81 -6.62 -4.05
C VAL A 222 -6.96 -7.57 -3.20
N PHE A 223 -5.96 -7.04 -2.46
CA PHE A 223 -5.09 -7.86 -1.60
C PHE A 223 -5.72 -8.25 -0.26
N GLU A 224 -7.00 -7.92 -0.04
CA GLU A 224 -7.71 -8.20 1.19
C GLU A 224 -7.63 -9.70 1.53
N GLY A 225 -7.21 -10.01 2.76
CA GLY A 225 -7.07 -11.38 3.24
C GLY A 225 -5.83 -12.13 2.74
N LYS A 226 -4.98 -11.51 1.92
CA LYS A 226 -3.76 -12.12 1.36
C LYS A 226 -2.46 -11.81 2.12
N LEU A 227 -2.51 -10.92 3.10
CA LEU A 227 -1.32 -10.57 3.89
C LEU A 227 -1.03 -11.61 4.98
N ARG A 228 0.22 -12.06 5.08
CA ARG A 228 0.73 -12.93 6.15
C ARG A 228 2.08 -12.41 6.65
N GLY A 229 2.65 -13.07 7.66
CA GLY A 229 3.99 -12.74 8.15
C GLY A 229 4.06 -11.57 9.12
N SER A 230 2.91 -11.12 9.64
CA SER A 230 2.82 -9.92 10.48
C SER A 230 3.35 -10.17 11.89
N VAL A 231 4.51 -9.59 12.19
CA VAL A 231 5.08 -9.57 13.53
C VAL A 231 4.44 -8.44 14.32
N LYS A 232 3.47 -8.77 15.16
CA LYS A 232 2.86 -7.86 16.15
C LYS A 232 2.14 -6.65 15.50
N LYS A 233 0.99 -6.27 16.08
CA LYS A 233 0.23 -5.08 15.68
C LYS A 233 1.08 -3.79 15.68
N ASP A 234 2.22 -3.80 16.36
CA ASP A 234 3.07 -2.63 16.56
C ASP A 234 4.06 -2.38 15.40
N LEU A 235 4.40 -3.39 14.58
CA LEU A 235 5.37 -3.20 13.48
C LEU A 235 4.70 -2.97 12.12
N TYR A 236 3.42 -3.33 12.00
CA TYR A 236 2.65 -3.29 10.76
C TYR A 236 3.41 -3.85 9.55
N GLN A 237 4.07 -5.00 9.74
CA GLN A 237 4.68 -5.76 8.64
C GLN A 237 3.66 -6.75 8.08
N GLY A 238 3.74 -6.99 6.77
CA GLY A 238 2.97 -7.98 6.04
C GLY A 238 3.66 -8.30 4.72
N HIS A 239 3.47 -9.52 4.24
CA HIS A 239 3.92 -10.00 2.94
C HIS A 239 2.72 -10.57 2.19
N LEU A 240 2.64 -10.32 0.88
CA LEU A 240 1.67 -10.98 0.03
C LEU A 240 2.08 -12.44 -0.14
N VAL A 241 1.10 -13.35 -0.19
CA VAL A 241 1.37 -14.78 -0.34
C VAL A 241 0.62 -15.35 -1.52
N GLN A 242 1.20 -16.37 -2.15
CA GLN A 242 0.61 -17.05 -3.30
C GLN A 242 -0.68 -17.79 -2.90
N PHE A 243 -1.65 -17.81 -3.82
CA PHE A 243 -2.88 -18.60 -3.69
C PHE A 243 -3.03 -19.55 -4.87
N GLU A 244 -3.50 -20.76 -4.59
CA GLU A 244 -3.81 -21.80 -5.58
C GLU A 244 -5.18 -22.39 -5.24
N ASN A 245 -6.10 -22.43 -6.21
CA ASN A 245 -7.48 -22.92 -6.02
C ASN A 245 -8.23 -22.27 -4.84
N GLY A 246 -7.96 -20.99 -4.56
CA GLY A 246 -8.60 -20.24 -3.48
C GLY A 246 -7.94 -20.41 -2.10
N GLU A 247 -6.91 -21.25 -1.98
CA GLU A 247 -6.18 -21.49 -0.73
C GLU A 247 -4.78 -20.89 -0.77
N ALA A 248 -4.28 -20.44 0.39
CA ALA A 248 -2.93 -19.91 0.49
C ALA A 248 -1.91 -21.05 0.37
N LYS A 249 -0.97 -20.91 -0.56
CA LYS A 249 0.05 -21.92 -0.81
C LYS A 249 1.06 -21.96 0.34
N THR A 250 1.42 -23.17 0.75
CA THR A 250 2.39 -23.39 1.84
C THR A 250 3.47 -24.40 1.49
N ILE A 251 4.63 -24.23 2.11
CA ILE A 251 5.72 -25.19 2.14
C ILE A 251 6.15 -25.38 3.59
N ASN A 252 6.10 -26.61 4.11
CA ASN A 252 6.47 -26.93 5.49
C ASN A 252 5.77 -26.03 6.52
N ASN A 253 4.44 -25.89 6.39
CA ASN A 253 3.56 -25.06 7.22
C ASN A 253 3.91 -23.55 7.22
N ARG A 254 4.62 -23.08 6.19
CA ARG A 254 4.91 -21.66 5.96
C ARG A 254 4.33 -21.22 4.64
N PHE A 255 3.80 -20.01 4.59
CA PHE A 255 3.30 -19.41 3.35
C PHE A 255 4.46 -19.08 2.41
N ILE A 256 4.18 -19.05 1.11
CA ILE A 256 5.16 -18.64 0.08
C ILE A 256 4.83 -17.21 -0.35
N ALA A 257 5.81 -16.31 -0.32
CA ALA A 257 5.64 -14.94 -0.78
C ALA A 257 5.22 -14.90 -2.26
N ASP A 258 4.40 -13.93 -2.61
CA ASP A 258 3.97 -13.70 -3.99
C ASP A 258 4.96 -12.77 -4.72
N ASP A 259 5.77 -13.36 -5.58
CA ASP A 259 6.71 -12.73 -6.49
C ASP A 259 6.13 -12.51 -7.90
N GLY A 260 4.84 -12.80 -8.10
CA GLY A 260 4.15 -12.67 -9.39
C GLY A 260 3.74 -11.25 -9.77
N ILE A 261 3.99 -10.26 -8.90
CA ILE A 261 3.61 -8.85 -9.11
C ILE A 261 4.84 -8.07 -9.58
N LYS A 262 4.90 -7.77 -10.88
CA LYS A 262 6.16 -7.40 -11.57
C LYS A 262 6.74 -6.03 -11.22
N ASP A 263 5.92 -5.08 -10.80
CA ASP A 263 6.30 -3.67 -10.56
C ASP A 263 6.14 -3.26 -9.09
N LEU A 264 6.14 -4.24 -8.20
CA LEU A 264 5.97 -4.04 -6.78
C LEU A 264 7.16 -3.28 -6.19
N GLY A 265 8.40 -3.74 -6.43
CA GLY A 265 9.60 -3.06 -5.95
C GLY A 265 9.75 -1.67 -6.55
N GLU A 266 9.44 -1.50 -7.84
CA GLU A 266 9.46 -0.20 -8.52
C GLU A 266 8.55 0.85 -7.85
N SER A 267 7.45 0.41 -7.24
CA SER A 267 6.45 1.27 -6.63
C SER A 267 6.86 1.81 -5.25
N LEU A 268 7.88 1.24 -4.62
CA LEU A 268 8.31 1.57 -3.25
C LEU A 268 8.68 3.05 -3.09
N ALA A 269 9.43 3.60 -4.05
CA ALA A 269 9.92 4.97 -3.97
C ALA A 269 8.76 5.98 -3.93
N LEU A 270 7.73 5.79 -4.76
CA LEU A 270 6.53 6.63 -4.75
C LEU A 270 5.74 6.46 -3.44
N VAL A 271 5.53 5.23 -2.97
CA VAL A 271 4.80 4.97 -1.72
C VAL A 271 5.47 5.69 -0.54
N ILE A 272 6.80 5.62 -0.46
CA ILE A 272 7.56 6.36 0.54
C ILE A 272 7.41 7.86 0.32
N SER A 273 7.56 8.38 -0.91
CA SER A 273 7.55 9.82 -1.16
C SER A 273 6.19 10.47 -0.85
N GLN A 274 5.09 9.76 -1.14
CA GLN A 274 3.72 10.20 -0.86
C GLN A 274 3.44 10.36 0.64
N GLY A 275 4.15 9.59 1.48
CA GLY A 275 3.89 9.55 2.90
C GLY A 275 2.52 8.95 3.25
N ASP A 276 1.93 8.17 2.34
CA ASP A 276 0.64 7.51 2.58
C ASP A 276 0.83 6.35 3.55
N ARG A 277 0.68 6.64 4.83
CA ARG A 277 0.81 5.66 5.92
C ARG A 277 -0.17 4.49 5.83
N ASP A 278 -1.29 4.63 5.11
CA ASP A 278 -2.24 3.53 4.93
C ASP A 278 -1.95 2.67 3.70
N VAL A 279 -0.77 2.83 3.07
CA VAL A 279 -0.16 2.01 2.01
C VAL A 279 -1.09 0.92 1.43
N LEU A 280 -1.10 -0.30 2.00
CA LEU A 280 -1.98 -1.41 1.61
C LEU A 280 -3.24 -1.54 2.48
N GLY A 281 -3.31 -0.80 3.59
CA GLY A 281 -4.33 -0.97 4.61
C GLY A 281 -4.01 -2.13 5.55
N SER A 282 -4.70 -2.21 6.69
CA SER A 282 -4.43 -3.23 7.71
C SER A 282 -4.66 -4.67 7.25
N GLN A 283 -5.50 -4.89 6.24
CA GLN A 283 -5.84 -6.21 5.68
C GLN A 283 -5.42 -6.36 4.22
N GLY A 284 -4.78 -5.36 3.61
CA GLY A 284 -4.49 -5.35 2.17
C GLY A 284 -5.64 -4.76 1.34
N GLN A 285 -6.60 -4.10 1.97
CA GLN A 285 -7.85 -3.71 1.31
C GLN A 285 -7.75 -2.42 0.46
N ASN A 286 -6.63 -1.68 0.53
CA ASN A 286 -6.49 -0.39 -0.17
C ASN A 286 -5.75 -0.50 -1.51
N LYS A 287 -5.19 -1.67 -1.84
CA LYS A 287 -4.40 -1.88 -3.07
C LYS A 287 -4.68 -3.28 -3.61
N GLY A 288 -4.33 -3.52 -4.86
CA GLY A 288 -4.60 -4.80 -5.51
C GLY A 288 -3.68 -5.08 -6.67
N GLN A 289 -4.08 -6.06 -7.48
CA GLN A 289 -3.39 -6.47 -8.68
C GLN A 289 -4.34 -6.48 -9.87
N LEU A 290 -3.84 -6.04 -11.02
CA LEU A 290 -4.53 -6.16 -12.31
C LEU A 290 -3.58 -6.79 -13.34
N ASN A 291 -4.00 -7.90 -13.94
CA ASN A 291 -3.25 -8.76 -14.88
C ASN A 291 -1.97 -9.41 -14.32
N ASP A 292 -1.04 -8.62 -13.80
CA ASP A 292 0.19 -9.02 -13.11
C ASP A 292 0.91 -7.80 -12.48
N GLN A 293 0.26 -6.64 -12.49
CA GLN A 293 0.83 -5.38 -12.05
C GLN A 293 0.17 -4.91 -10.75
N PHE A 294 0.95 -4.24 -9.92
CA PHE A 294 0.50 -3.54 -8.74
C PHE A 294 -0.48 -2.44 -9.15
N PHE A 295 -1.64 -2.42 -8.50
CA PHE A 295 -2.72 -1.52 -8.82
C PHE A 295 -3.05 -0.64 -7.61
N GLY A 296 -2.82 0.66 -7.79
CA GLY A 296 -3.06 1.70 -6.79
C GLY A 296 -4.50 2.20 -6.77
N PHE A 297 -5.10 2.29 -5.59
CA PHE A 297 -6.32 3.04 -5.32
C PHE A 297 -6.31 3.51 -3.87
N ASP A 298 -7.23 4.38 -3.48
CA ASP A 298 -7.42 4.77 -2.08
C ASP A 298 -6.15 5.33 -1.41
N PHE A 299 -5.59 6.40 -2.00
CA PHE A 299 -4.41 7.12 -1.48
C PHE A 299 -4.80 8.09 -0.35
N GLY A 300 -5.50 7.57 0.66
CA GLY A 300 -6.23 8.37 1.62
C GLY A 300 -5.33 9.34 2.38
N HIS A 301 -4.12 8.96 2.80
CA HIS A 301 -3.29 9.80 3.69
C HIS A 301 -2.08 10.46 3.03
N ALA A 302 -1.97 10.38 1.71
CA ALA A 302 -0.87 10.99 0.97
C ALA A 302 -0.86 12.53 1.12
N TYR A 303 0.35 13.11 1.27
CA TYR A 303 0.61 14.54 1.29
C TYR A 303 -0.22 15.39 2.28
N ARG A 304 -0.84 14.80 3.30
CA ARG A 304 -1.61 15.54 4.30
C ARG A 304 -0.73 16.29 5.31
N GLU A 305 0.46 15.77 5.57
CA GLU A 305 1.41 16.33 6.53
C GLU A 305 2.86 16.13 6.06
N LYS A 306 3.85 16.69 6.77
CA LYS A 306 5.26 16.38 6.52
C LYS A 306 5.44 14.87 6.68
N ASN A 307 6.07 14.25 5.70
CA ASN A 307 6.33 12.82 5.70
C ASN A 307 7.22 12.43 6.91
N PRO A 308 6.69 11.64 7.87
CA PRO A 308 7.34 11.44 9.17
C PRO A 308 8.52 10.46 9.13
N ILE A 309 8.70 9.72 8.03
CA ILE A 309 9.74 8.69 7.94
C ILE A 309 11.02 9.16 7.27
N LEU A 310 10.99 10.30 6.55
CA LEU A 310 12.13 10.78 5.77
C LEU A 310 13.38 11.05 6.61
N ASP A 311 13.21 11.54 7.84
CA ASP A 311 14.33 11.87 8.72
C ASP A 311 15.10 10.61 9.19
N SER A 312 14.47 9.42 9.11
CA SER A 312 15.08 8.13 9.45
C SER A 312 15.31 7.20 8.26
N LEU A 313 14.98 7.65 7.05
CA LEU A 313 15.09 6.88 5.82
C LEU A 313 16.56 6.64 5.46
N ARG A 314 16.88 5.39 5.17
CA ARG A 314 18.21 4.93 4.79
C ARG A 314 18.26 4.59 3.30
N ASN A 315 19.49 4.49 2.78
CA ASN A 315 19.74 4.19 1.36
C ASN A 315 19.44 2.73 0.95
N ASP A 316 18.88 1.92 1.85
CA ASP A 316 18.32 0.59 1.62
C ASP A 316 16.78 0.58 1.69
N PHE A 317 16.15 1.77 1.68
CA PHE A 317 14.71 2.01 1.85
C PHE A 317 14.13 1.65 3.23
N THR A 318 14.96 1.25 4.19
CA THR A 318 14.51 1.03 5.56
C THR A 318 14.41 2.35 6.33
N PHE A 319 13.50 2.40 7.30
CA PHE A 319 13.28 3.56 8.15
C PHE A 319 12.74 3.11 9.51
N VAL A 320 12.75 4.01 10.48
CA VAL A 320 12.14 3.78 11.79
C VAL A 320 10.66 4.11 11.71
N GLN A 321 9.80 3.14 12.02
CA GLN A 321 8.36 3.38 12.10
C GLN A 321 8.06 4.45 13.15
N PRO A 322 7.16 5.42 12.88
CA PRO A 322 6.76 6.43 13.87
C PRO A 322 6.24 5.78 15.17
N GLU A 323 6.52 6.41 16.30
CA GLU A 323 6.02 5.94 17.61
C GLU A 323 4.49 5.98 17.67
N ASP A 324 3.88 7.03 17.11
CA ASP A 324 2.43 7.14 16.98
C ASP A 324 1.90 6.05 16.05
N SER A 325 1.13 5.12 16.63
CA SER A 325 0.47 4.02 15.92
C SER A 325 -0.42 4.46 14.76
N ASN A 326 -0.96 5.69 14.78
CA ASN A 326 -1.76 6.25 13.70
C ASN A 326 -0.92 6.72 12.53
N LYS A 327 0.39 6.96 12.74
CA LYS A 327 1.36 7.41 11.72
C LYS A 327 2.20 6.28 11.15
N LYS A 328 2.04 5.05 11.63
CA LYS A 328 2.77 3.87 11.15
C LYS A 328 2.36 3.47 9.73
N PHE A 329 3.36 3.12 8.92
CA PHE A 329 3.17 2.70 7.53
C PHE A 329 2.75 1.23 7.49
N LYS A 330 1.54 0.98 6.99
CA LYS A 330 0.92 -0.34 7.07
C LYS A 330 1.35 -1.28 5.96
N ASN A 331 1.95 -2.40 6.34
CA ASN A 331 2.34 -3.50 5.44
C ASN A 331 3.30 -3.08 4.32
N ILE A 332 4.12 -2.06 4.57
CA ILE A 332 5.14 -1.59 3.61
C ILE A 332 6.22 -2.64 3.31
N SER A 333 6.37 -3.66 4.17
CA SER A 333 7.31 -4.75 3.95
C SER A 333 7.00 -5.61 2.72
N VAL A 334 5.77 -5.52 2.16
CA VAL A 334 5.42 -6.15 0.89
C VAL A 334 6.38 -5.71 -0.23
N PHE A 335 6.79 -4.45 -0.22
CA PHE A 335 7.67 -3.86 -1.23
C PHE A 335 9.16 -4.19 -1.01
N TYR A 336 9.51 -4.79 0.13
CA TYR A 336 10.90 -5.12 0.45
C TYR A 336 11.35 -6.45 -0.17
N ASP A 337 10.42 -7.31 -0.52
CA ASP A 337 10.70 -8.63 -1.13
C ASP A 337 10.87 -8.51 -2.65
N ALA A 338 11.87 -7.70 -3.05
CA ALA A 338 12.22 -7.39 -4.43
C ALA A 338 13.71 -7.04 -4.53
N LEU A 339 14.28 -7.12 -5.74
CA LEU A 339 15.66 -6.72 -6.00
C LEU A 339 15.90 -5.23 -5.71
N MET A 340 17.14 -4.88 -5.36
CA MET A 340 17.49 -3.49 -5.10
C MET A 340 17.48 -2.67 -6.39
N SER A 341 17.92 -3.23 -7.51
CA SER A 341 17.84 -2.57 -8.83
C SER A 341 16.41 -2.23 -9.22
N GLU A 342 15.45 -3.12 -8.97
CA GLU A 342 14.01 -2.86 -9.18
C GLU A 342 13.50 -1.70 -8.31
N LYS A 343 13.85 -1.68 -7.01
CA LYS A 343 13.50 -0.54 -6.13
C LYS A 343 14.13 0.77 -6.61
N MET A 344 15.35 0.70 -7.15
CA MET A 344 16.07 1.86 -7.69
C MET A 344 15.48 2.37 -9.02
N MET A 345 14.84 1.52 -9.84
CA MET A 345 14.04 2.00 -10.97
C MET A 345 12.98 3.01 -10.51
N GLY A 346 12.39 2.78 -9.34
CA GLY A 346 11.44 3.70 -8.74
C GLY A 346 12.01 5.09 -8.43
N MET A 347 13.28 5.17 -8.04
CA MET A 347 13.97 6.45 -7.84
C MET A 347 14.24 7.19 -9.16
N LEU A 348 14.53 6.45 -10.24
CA LEU A 348 14.70 7.01 -11.58
C LEU A 348 13.37 7.57 -12.13
N TYR A 349 12.25 6.93 -11.79
CA TYR A 349 10.92 7.47 -12.09
C TYR A 349 10.65 8.79 -11.36
N LEU A 350 10.98 8.88 -10.06
CA LEU A 350 10.86 10.15 -9.32
C LEU A 350 11.75 11.24 -9.94
N TYR A 351 12.97 10.90 -10.35
CA TYR A 351 13.89 11.83 -11.01
C TYR A 351 13.30 12.39 -12.31
N ARG A 352 12.65 11.54 -13.11
CA ARG A 352 11.99 11.98 -14.34
C ARG A 352 10.74 12.82 -14.06
N MET A 353 10.02 12.52 -12.98
CA MET A 353 8.78 13.19 -12.58
C MET A 353 9.02 14.57 -11.95
N ASP A 354 10.14 14.77 -11.25
CA ASP A 354 10.44 16.03 -10.54
C ASP A 354 11.82 16.61 -10.95
N PRO A 355 11.92 17.16 -12.18
CA PRO A 355 13.17 17.73 -12.70
C PRO A 355 13.68 18.91 -11.87
N ASP A 356 12.79 19.66 -11.21
CA ASP A 356 13.13 20.78 -10.34
C ASP A 356 13.80 20.31 -9.05
N ALA A 357 13.25 19.29 -8.38
CA ALA A 357 13.91 18.65 -7.25
C ALA A 357 15.27 18.07 -7.66
N ALA A 358 15.34 17.41 -8.81
CA ALA A 358 16.58 16.85 -9.33
C ALA A 358 17.63 17.95 -9.58
N GLY A 359 17.25 19.06 -10.20
CA GLY A 359 18.13 20.20 -10.49
C GLY A 359 18.68 20.90 -9.24
N LYS A 360 17.98 20.79 -8.10
CA LYS A 360 18.43 21.33 -6.80
C LYS A 360 19.41 20.41 -6.06
N VAL A 361 19.44 19.11 -6.39
CA VAL A 361 20.26 18.11 -5.68
C VAL A 361 21.48 17.69 -6.48
N PHE A 362 21.31 17.46 -7.78
CA PHE A 362 22.35 16.91 -8.65
C PHE A 362 23.01 17.99 -9.50
N SER A 363 24.34 17.93 -9.58
CA SER A 363 25.09 18.71 -10.55
C SER A 363 24.76 18.31 -11.99
N THR A 364 25.12 19.15 -12.97
CA THR A 364 24.95 18.83 -14.39
C THR A 364 25.66 17.53 -14.79
N GLN A 365 26.84 17.27 -14.22
CA GLN A 365 27.57 16.03 -14.49
C GLN A 365 26.85 14.80 -13.93
N GLU A 366 26.35 14.88 -12.70
CA GLU A 366 25.60 13.78 -12.08
C GLU A 366 24.30 13.50 -12.82
N ARG A 367 23.56 14.54 -13.26
CA ARG A 367 22.37 14.36 -14.10
C ARG A 367 22.71 13.66 -15.41
N SER A 368 23.81 14.04 -16.07
CA SER A 368 24.27 13.32 -17.27
C SER A 368 24.59 11.85 -16.98
N THR A 369 25.19 11.53 -15.83
CA THR A 369 25.42 10.15 -15.41
C THR A 369 24.09 9.41 -15.15
N ILE A 370 23.12 10.03 -14.48
CA ILE A 370 21.81 9.44 -14.21
C ILE A 370 21.06 9.16 -15.51
N GLU A 371 21.08 10.05 -16.51
CA GLU A 371 20.46 9.77 -17.81
C GLU A 371 21.11 8.57 -18.51
N LYS A 372 22.44 8.44 -18.45
CA LYS A 372 23.13 7.22 -18.95
C LYS A 372 22.68 5.99 -18.19
N MET A 373 22.46 6.07 -16.87
CA MET A 373 21.93 4.94 -16.11
C MET A 373 20.50 4.62 -16.54
N ILE A 374 19.65 5.61 -16.79
CA ILE A 374 18.30 5.39 -17.34
C ILE A 374 18.39 4.64 -18.69
N GLU A 375 19.33 4.98 -19.57
CA GLU A 375 19.57 4.26 -20.83
C GLU A 375 19.99 2.81 -20.57
N VAL A 376 20.92 2.58 -19.63
CA VAL A 376 21.35 1.23 -19.22
C VAL A 376 20.16 0.42 -18.70
N TYR A 377 19.37 0.96 -17.77
CA TYR A 377 18.17 0.31 -17.25
C TYR A 377 17.14 0.01 -18.35
N SER A 378 16.95 0.96 -19.28
CA SER A 378 16.03 0.80 -20.42
C SER A 378 16.47 -0.31 -21.38
N ALA A 379 17.77 -0.50 -21.58
CA ALA A 379 18.31 -1.60 -22.37
C ALA A 379 18.10 -2.97 -21.69
N HIS A 380 18.08 -3.02 -20.36
CA HIS A 380 17.85 -4.26 -19.59
C HIS A 380 16.37 -4.60 -19.42
N SER A 381 15.48 -3.59 -19.38
CA SER A 381 14.04 -3.78 -19.15
C SER A 381 13.19 -2.95 -20.11
N PRO A 382 12.56 -3.57 -21.12
CA PRO A 382 11.61 -2.88 -22.01
C PRO A 382 10.41 -2.28 -21.27
N ALA A 383 9.94 -2.94 -20.20
CA ALA A 383 8.86 -2.42 -19.36
C ALA A 383 9.26 -1.12 -18.66
N PHE A 384 10.50 -1.05 -18.15
CA PHE A 384 11.07 0.17 -17.59
C PHE A 384 11.13 1.30 -18.64
N ALA A 385 11.62 0.99 -19.84
CA ALA A 385 11.70 1.93 -20.95
C ALA A 385 10.32 2.47 -21.37
N GLU A 386 9.30 1.62 -21.40
CA GLU A 386 7.93 2.04 -21.71
C GLU A 386 7.35 2.93 -20.59
N ARG A 387 7.64 2.61 -19.32
CA ARG A 387 7.15 3.38 -18.16
C ARG A 387 7.83 4.75 -18.06
N ILE A 388 9.16 4.82 -18.15
CA ILE A 388 9.92 6.09 -18.05
C ILE A 388 9.48 7.11 -19.11
N ASN A 389 9.10 6.64 -20.31
CA ASN A 389 8.62 7.47 -21.41
C ASN A 389 7.20 8.01 -21.23
N ARG A 390 6.42 7.41 -20.32
CA ARG A 390 5.04 7.84 -20.01
C ARG A 390 4.97 8.73 -18.77
N ILE A 391 6.08 8.92 -18.05
CA ILE A 391 6.10 9.75 -16.85
C ILE A 391 5.79 11.19 -17.20
N GLN A 392 4.90 11.79 -16.41
CA GLN A 392 4.55 13.18 -16.52
C GLN A 392 5.19 13.97 -15.38
N PRO A 393 5.69 15.19 -15.65
CA PRO A 393 6.15 16.09 -14.60
C PRO A 393 5.08 16.37 -13.54
N ILE A 394 5.47 16.44 -12.27
CA ILE A 394 4.54 16.64 -11.15
C ILE A 394 3.91 18.04 -11.13
N ASP A 395 4.58 19.04 -11.68
CA ASP A 395 4.05 20.40 -11.88
C ASP A 395 2.84 20.39 -12.83
N THR A 396 2.90 19.59 -13.90
CA THR A 396 1.79 19.40 -14.85
C THR A 396 0.58 18.78 -14.17
N VAL A 397 0.80 17.86 -13.22
CA VAL A 397 -0.27 17.28 -12.38
C VAL A 397 -0.87 18.35 -11.48
N CYS A 398 -0.03 19.13 -10.80
CA CYS A 398 -0.44 20.23 -9.93
C CYS A 398 -1.31 21.24 -10.68
N ASP A 399 -0.82 21.72 -11.82
CA ASP A 399 -1.51 22.70 -12.67
C ASP A 399 -2.86 22.18 -13.18
N LYS A 400 -2.93 20.90 -13.57
CA LYS A 400 -4.19 20.28 -13.99
C LYS A 400 -5.22 20.32 -12.86
N VAL A 401 -4.86 19.86 -11.66
CA VAL A 401 -5.78 19.81 -10.51
C VAL A 401 -6.19 21.23 -10.09
N LYS A 402 -5.25 22.17 -10.05
CA LYS A 402 -5.53 23.58 -9.75
C LYS A 402 -6.45 24.20 -10.79
N SER A 403 -6.28 23.91 -12.07
CA SER A 403 -7.16 24.41 -13.14
C SER A 403 -8.60 23.89 -12.99
N GLU A 404 -8.75 22.60 -12.68
CA GLU A 404 -10.06 21.97 -12.43
C GLU A 404 -10.80 22.60 -11.24
N LEU A 405 -10.08 22.90 -10.15
CA LEU A 405 -10.63 23.61 -8.99
C LEU A 405 -10.90 25.09 -9.28
N SER A 406 -9.99 25.79 -9.96
CA SER A 406 -10.09 27.21 -10.28
C SER A 406 -11.25 27.53 -11.23
N ALA A 407 -11.60 26.59 -12.12
CA ALA A 407 -12.79 26.71 -12.97
C ALA A 407 -14.09 26.85 -12.14
N ARG A 408 -14.05 26.49 -10.85
CA ARG A 408 -15.16 26.61 -9.89
C ARG A 408 -15.02 27.79 -8.94
N THR A 409 -13.90 28.52 -8.92
CA THR A 409 -13.67 29.67 -8.03
C THR A 409 -14.73 30.77 -8.18
N ASN A 410 -15.17 31.05 -9.42
CA ASN A 410 -16.23 32.02 -9.68
C ASN A 410 -17.57 31.68 -8.99
N GLN A 411 -17.70 30.46 -8.46
CA GLN A 411 -18.90 29.96 -7.77
C GLN A 411 -18.75 29.98 -6.23
N ASN A 412 -17.53 29.92 -5.68
CA ASN A 412 -17.27 29.93 -4.23
C ASN A 412 -15.78 30.19 -3.89
N MET A 413 -15.50 31.15 -3.00
CA MET A 413 -14.12 31.46 -2.55
C MET A 413 -13.42 30.29 -1.84
N LEU A 414 -14.16 29.30 -1.31
CA LEU A 414 -13.57 28.10 -0.70
C LEU A 414 -12.74 27.28 -1.70
N PHE A 415 -12.97 27.42 -3.01
CA PHE A 415 -12.13 26.73 -4.01
C PHE A 415 -10.70 27.24 -4.04
N ASP A 416 -10.46 28.53 -3.72
CA ASP A 416 -9.12 29.08 -3.65
C ASP A 416 -8.31 28.47 -2.49
N GLN A 417 -8.99 28.12 -1.39
CA GLN A 417 -8.37 27.38 -0.30
C GLN A 417 -7.92 25.99 -0.77
N TYR A 418 -8.75 25.26 -1.52
CA TYR A 418 -8.35 23.92 -2.01
C TYR A 418 -7.22 24.01 -3.05
N VAL A 419 -7.18 25.05 -3.88
CA VAL A 419 -6.05 25.33 -4.78
C VAL A 419 -4.76 25.55 -3.97
N HIS A 420 -4.83 26.30 -2.87
CA HIS A 420 -3.69 26.52 -1.98
C HIS A 420 -3.21 25.20 -1.33
N GLU A 421 -4.13 24.35 -0.88
CA GLU A 421 -3.78 23.03 -0.31
C GLU A 421 -3.06 22.12 -1.33
N VAL A 422 -3.43 22.19 -2.61
CA VAL A 422 -2.73 21.47 -3.70
C VAL A 422 -1.31 22.03 -3.88
N ASP A 423 -1.13 23.35 -3.82
CA ASP A 423 0.20 23.97 -3.86
C ASP A 423 1.07 23.50 -2.68
N GLU A 424 0.52 23.45 -1.46
CA GLU A 424 1.28 22.93 -0.32
C GLU A 424 1.61 21.45 -0.46
N ALA A 425 0.68 20.63 -0.96
CA ALA A 425 0.91 19.21 -1.22
C ALA A 425 2.02 18.99 -2.26
N TYR A 426 2.04 19.81 -3.31
CA TYR A 426 3.12 19.86 -4.29
C TYR A 426 4.47 20.18 -3.62
N GLN A 427 4.54 21.20 -2.76
CA GLN A 427 5.78 21.51 -2.03
C GLN A 427 6.23 20.35 -1.12
N ARG A 428 5.29 19.68 -0.45
CA ARG A 428 5.58 18.48 0.37
C ARG A 428 6.14 17.34 -0.48
N ALA A 429 5.57 17.10 -1.67
CA ALA A 429 6.06 16.10 -2.60
C ALA A 429 7.49 16.41 -3.09
N THR A 430 7.73 17.64 -3.55
CA THR A 430 9.05 18.10 -4.02
C THR A 430 10.10 18.05 -2.91
N HIS A 431 9.74 18.40 -1.67
CA HIS A 431 10.64 18.26 -0.52
C HIS A 431 10.99 16.79 -0.24
N ALA A 432 10.00 15.89 -0.33
CA ALA A 432 10.24 14.45 -0.18
C ALA A 432 11.19 13.92 -1.27
N HIS A 433 10.96 14.27 -2.54
CA HIS A 433 11.83 13.88 -3.65
C HIS A 433 13.27 14.37 -3.46
N GLN A 434 13.46 15.65 -3.11
CA GLN A 434 14.81 16.19 -2.84
C GLN A 434 15.52 15.43 -1.71
N THR A 435 14.80 15.10 -0.66
CA THR A 435 15.35 14.36 0.49
C THR A 435 15.75 12.95 0.08
N MET A 436 14.89 12.25 -0.65
CA MET A 436 15.20 10.92 -1.17
C MET A 436 16.36 10.97 -2.18
N PHE A 437 16.42 11.93 -3.09
CA PHE A 437 17.56 12.09 -4.01
C PHE A 437 18.88 12.29 -3.26
N LYS A 438 18.90 13.01 -2.14
CA LYS A 438 20.10 13.16 -1.31
C LYS A 438 20.52 11.82 -0.67
N ILE A 439 19.56 11.05 -0.15
CA ILE A 439 19.80 9.76 0.50
C ILE A 439 20.31 8.71 -0.51
N PHE A 440 19.70 8.66 -1.70
CA PHE A 440 20.00 7.66 -2.72
C PHE A 440 21.01 8.14 -3.78
N ARG A 441 21.60 9.34 -3.59
CA ARG A 441 22.46 10.03 -4.57
C ARG A 441 23.47 9.13 -5.26
N GLN A 442 24.23 8.35 -4.47
CA GLN A 442 25.25 7.45 -5.00
C GLN A 442 24.65 6.32 -5.83
N LYS A 443 23.59 5.66 -5.33
CA LYS A 443 22.95 4.52 -6.01
C LYS A 443 22.29 4.91 -7.33
N MET A 444 21.77 6.13 -7.44
CA MET A 444 21.17 6.62 -8.69
C MET A 444 22.16 6.77 -9.84
N MET A 445 23.48 6.75 -9.56
CA MET A 445 24.54 6.80 -10.56
C MET A 445 25.09 5.43 -10.94
N LEU A 446 24.47 4.34 -10.47
CA LEU A 446 24.91 2.97 -10.69
C LEU A 446 23.95 2.22 -11.63
N GLY A 447 24.50 1.28 -12.39
CA GLY A 447 23.73 0.35 -13.20
C GLY A 447 23.04 -0.74 -12.38
N PRO A 448 22.09 -1.50 -12.96
CA PRO A 448 21.33 -2.53 -12.25
C PRO A 448 22.23 -3.62 -11.65
N GLN A 449 23.19 -4.12 -12.44
CA GLN A 449 24.13 -5.16 -11.99
C GLN A 449 25.04 -4.68 -10.84
N GLU A 450 25.48 -3.43 -10.87
CA GLU A 450 26.32 -2.84 -9.81
C GLU A 450 25.53 -2.72 -8.51
N ILE A 451 24.25 -2.30 -8.61
CA ILE A 451 23.36 -2.19 -7.46
C ILE A 451 23.10 -3.55 -6.83
N ASP A 452 22.79 -4.57 -7.62
CA ASP A 452 22.47 -5.89 -7.10
C ASP A 452 23.72 -6.60 -6.56
N ALA A 453 24.89 -6.43 -7.19
CA ALA A 453 26.16 -6.92 -6.65
C ALA A 453 26.45 -6.29 -5.27
N LEU A 454 26.23 -4.99 -5.12
CA LEU A 454 26.41 -4.28 -3.85
C LEU A 454 25.40 -4.73 -2.79
N ASP A 455 24.14 -4.94 -3.17
CA ASP A 455 23.10 -5.48 -2.27
C ASP A 455 23.43 -6.91 -1.82
N ASN A 456 23.93 -7.74 -2.73
CA ASN A 456 24.31 -9.11 -2.42
C ASN A 456 25.59 -9.20 -1.56
N LEU A 457 26.55 -8.29 -1.74
CA LEU A 457 27.66 -8.14 -0.79
C LEU A 457 27.17 -7.73 0.61
N ASN A 458 26.20 -6.81 0.70
CA ASN A 458 25.58 -6.47 1.98
C ASN A 458 24.87 -7.69 2.60
N LYS A 459 24.13 -8.47 1.80
CA LYS A 459 23.48 -9.71 2.26
C LYS A 459 24.51 -10.76 2.68
N LEU A 460 25.65 -10.87 2.01
CA LEU A 460 26.71 -11.81 2.39
C LEU A 460 27.31 -11.42 3.75
N SER A 461 27.64 -10.14 3.93
CA SER A 461 28.38 -9.65 5.08
C SER A 461 27.54 -9.39 6.34
N ASN A 462 26.21 -9.40 6.25
CA ASN A 462 25.31 -9.16 7.39
C ASN A 462 24.42 -10.37 7.68
N PRO A 463 23.86 -10.50 8.89
CA PRO A 463 22.85 -11.51 9.16
C PRO A 463 21.64 -11.35 8.24
N THR A 464 21.19 -12.46 7.65
CA THR A 464 20.05 -12.48 6.73
C THR A 464 19.01 -13.52 7.13
N SER A 465 17.79 -13.30 6.68
CA SER A 465 16.68 -14.25 6.80
C SER A 465 15.97 -14.38 5.46
N ILE A 466 15.57 -15.60 5.14
CA ILE A 466 14.64 -15.91 4.06
C ILE A 466 13.19 -16.00 4.55
N LEU A 467 12.99 -15.79 5.85
CA LEU A 467 11.68 -15.81 6.46
C LEU A 467 11.24 -14.39 6.83
N SER A 468 9.94 -14.14 6.79
CA SER A 468 9.31 -12.99 7.46
C SER A 468 9.72 -12.95 8.94
N GLY A 469 9.56 -11.79 9.58
CA GLY A 469 10.03 -11.61 10.95
C GLY A 469 9.34 -12.54 11.97
N ASP A 470 8.18 -13.12 11.66
CA ASP A 470 7.45 -14.08 12.49
C ASP A 470 7.73 -15.54 12.09
N GLY A 471 8.57 -15.76 11.09
CA GLY A 471 8.92 -17.07 10.59
C GLY A 471 7.85 -17.75 9.72
N LYS A 472 6.72 -17.08 9.42
CA LYS A 472 5.55 -17.70 8.76
C LYS A 472 5.54 -17.62 7.24
N VAL A 473 6.27 -16.69 6.63
CA VAL A 473 6.34 -16.52 5.18
C VAL A 473 7.76 -16.77 4.71
N VAL A 474 7.91 -17.57 3.66
CA VAL A 474 9.17 -17.75 2.91
C VAL A 474 9.23 -16.65 1.86
N LEU A 475 10.23 -15.78 1.97
CA LEU A 475 10.47 -14.63 1.11
C LEU A 475 11.14 -15.07 -0.20
N ALA A 476 10.90 -14.32 -1.27
CA ALA A 476 11.58 -14.51 -2.55
C ALA A 476 13.05 -14.06 -2.49
N HIS A 477 13.33 -13.03 -1.69
CA HIS A 477 14.65 -12.43 -1.50
C HIS A 477 15.12 -12.48 -0.05
N LEU A 478 16.44 -12.63 0.14
CA LEU A 478 17.13 -12.55 1.41
C LEU A 478 17.00 -11.14 1.99
N ARG A 479 16.42 -11.06 3.19
CA ARG A 479 16.34 -9.83 3.96
C ARG A 479 17.52 -9.72 4.90
N ILE A 480 18.16 -8.55 4.98
CA ILE A 480 19.11 -8.23 6.05
C ILE A 480 18.34 -8.02 7.37
N MET A 481 18.78 -8.72 8.41
CA MET A 481 18.15 -8.67 9.73
C MET A 481 18.75 -7.53 10.57
N PRO A 482 17.93 -6.82 11.35
CA PRO A 482 18.44 -5.83 12.29
C PRO A 482 19.31 -6.52 13.35
N THR A 483 20.41 -5.87 13.73
CA THR A 483 21.34 -6.34 14.77
C THR A 483 21.79 -5.18 15.65
N ASP A 484 22.25 -5.49 16.85
CA ASP A 484 22.86 -4.48 17.74
C ASP A 484 24.19 -3.94 17.21
N LYS A 485 24.86 -4.70 16.33
CA LYS A 485 26.07 -4.26 15.64
C LYS A 485 25.70 -3.37 14.45
N PRO A 486 26.46 -2.28 14.18
CA PRO A 486 26.29 -1.50 12.95
C PRO A 486 26.49 -2.38 11.72
N ALA A 487 25.57 -2.36 10.76
CA ALA A 487 25.68 -3.17 9.54
C ALA A 487 26.99 -2.90 8.76
N ILE A 488 27.54 -3.93 8.12
CA ILE A 488 28.58 -3.80 7.11
C ILE A 488 27.93 -3.23 5.86
N VAL A 489 28.36 -2.05 5.41
CA VAL A 489 27.80 -1.39 4.23
C VAL A 489 28.85 -1.32 3.13
N TRP A 490 28.54 -1.87 1.96
CA TRP A 490 29.39 -1.80 0.79
C TRP A 490 29.10 -0.55 -0.05
N GLN A 491 30.16 0.00 -0.63
CA GLN A 491 30.17 1.08 -1.63
C GLN A 491 30.93 0.61 -2.87
N VAL A 492 30.66 1.22 -4.02
CA VAL A 492 31.37 0.92 -5.27
C VAL A 492 31.86 2.22 -5.91
N SER A 493 33.05 2.17 -6.50
CA SER A 493 33.64 3.27 -7.28
C SER A 493 34.30 2.74 -8.54
N HIS A 494 34.42 3.59 -9.56
CA HIS A 494 35.06 3.26 -10.83
C HIS A 494 36.50 3.82 -10.82
N GLN A 495 37.49 2.95 -10.98
CA GLN A 495 38.92 3.31 -10.95
C GLN A 495 39.68 2.52 -12.02
N ASP A 496 40.30 3.20 -12.98
CA ASP A 496 41.19 2.59 -13.99
C ASP A 496 40.59 1.36 -14.70
N GLY A 497 39.33 1.46 -15.14
CA GLY A 497 38.61 0.35 -15.81
C GLY A 497 38.13 -0.77 -14.86
N ASN A 498 38.33 -0.61 -13.55
CA ASN A 498 37.87 -1.53 -12.53
C ASN A 498 36.75 -0.91 -11.69
N LEU A 499 35.86 -1.77 -11.20
CA LEU A 499 34.96 -1.51 -10.09
C LEU A 499 35.68 -1.87 -8.80
N VAL A 500 35.66 -0.97 -7.83
CA VAL A 500 36.29 -1.16 -6.52
C VAL A 500 35.20 -1.15 -5.46
N PHE A 501 34.90 -2.32 -4.91
CA PHE A 501 33.94 -2.49 -3.82
C PHE A 501 34.63 -2.33 -2.47
N GLN A 502 34.16 -1.36 -1.69
CA GLN A 502 34.76 -0.96 -0.41
C GLN A 502 33.75 -1.06 0.71
N CYS A 503 34.20 -1.48 1.89
CA CYS A 503 33.34 -1.60 3.07
C CYS A 503 33.47 -0.36 3.98
N GLU A 504 32.32 0.12 4.46
CA GLU A 504 32.15 1.11 5.51
C GLU A 504 31.37 0.51 6.70
N PRO A 505 31.74 0.84 7.95
CA PRO A 505 32.87 1.69 8.35
C PRO A 505 34.23 1.00 8.13
N PRO A 506 35.35 1.74 8.04
CA PRO A 506 36.67 1.17 7.73
C PRO A 506 37.13 0.15 8.77
N ALA A 507 36.69 0.32 10.01
CA ALA A 507 36.97 -0.59 11.13
C ALA A 507 36.44 -2.02 10.92
N ARG A 508 35.48 -2.23 10.01
CA ARG A 508 34.92 -3.57 9.69
C ARG A 508 35.39 -4.12 8.34
N ARG A 509 36.32 -3.45 7.64
CA ARG A 509 36.81 -3.89 6.32
C ARG A 509 37.46 -5.26 6.35
N GLU A 510 38.34 -5.50 7.32
CA GLU A 510 39.04 -6.80 7.44
C GLU A 510 38.05 -7.95 7.64
N GLU A 511 37.03 -7.74 8.49
CA GLU A 511 35.93 -8.69 8.68
C GLU A 511 35.15 -8.92 7.37
N ALA A 512 34.75 -7.85 6.68
CA ALA A 512 34.01 -7.94 5.42
C ALA A 512 34.80 -8.68 4.33
N TYR A 513 36.11 -8.40 4.21
CA TYR A 513 36.97 -9.00 3.20
C TYR A 513 37.26 -10.47 3.51
N HIS A 514 37.45 -10.81 4.80
CA HIS A 514 37.59 -12.20 5.23
C HIS A 514 36.30 -13.01 4.96
N LEU A 515 35.12 -12.43 5.21
CA LEU A 515 33.83 -13.06 4.86
C LEU A 515 33.73 -13.33 3.36
N PHE A 516 34.11 -12.38 2.52
CA PHE A 516 34.11 -12.56 1.06
C PHE A 516 35.15 -13.60 0.60
N GLN A 517 36.37 -13.60 1.16
CA GLN A 517 37.38 -14.62 0.86
C GLN A 517 36.89 -16.03 1.18
N ASN A 518 36.32 -16.20 2.37
CA ASN A 518 35.77 -17.47 2.80
C ASN A 518 34.61 -17.91 1.91
N TYR A 519 33.76 -16.97 1.49
CA TYR A 519 32.69 -17.23 0.53
C TYR A 519 33.24 -17.79 -0.78
N VAL A 520 34.15 -17.07 -1.45
CA VAL A 520 34.74 -17.48 -2.73
C VAL A 520 35.48 -18.81 -2.61
N ALA A 521 36.18 -19.06 -1.50
CA ALA A 521 36.89 -20.31 -1.27
C ALA A 521 35.96 -21.54 -1.22
N ASN A 522 34.71 -21.35 -0.82
CA ASN A 522 33.70 -22.42 -0.67
C ASN A 522 32.70 -22.50 -1.83
N LEU A 523 32.82 -21.67 -2.87
CA LEU A 523 32.00 -21.78 -4.06
C LEU A 523 32.23 -23.12 -4.77
N ARG A 524 31.13 -23.76 -5.21
CA ARG A 524 31.19 -24.98 -6.03
C ARG A 524 31.72 -24.69 -7.42
N ASP A 525 31.29 -23.58 -8.02
CA ASP A 525 31.79 -23.06 -9.28
C ASP A 525 32.59 -21.79 -9.00
N LYS A 526 33.89 -21.85 -9.30
CA LYS A 526 34.84 -20.73 -9.13
C LYS A 526 35.20 -20.09 -10.46
N THR A 527 34.50 -20.42 -11.55
CA THR A 527 34.80 -19.89 -12.88
C THR A 527 34.77 -18.35 -12.85
N GLY A 528 35.91 -17.73 -13.16
CA GLY A 528 36.07 -16.27 -13.15
C GLY A 528 36.46 -15.66 -11.81
N ALA A 529 36.52 -16.43 -10.71
CA ALA A 529 36.89 -15.92 -9.39
C ALA A 529 38.34 -15.37 -9.33
N ASP A 530 39.25 -15.95 -10.12
CA ASP A 530 40.66 -15.54 -10.19
C ASP A 530 40.85 -14.13 -10.78
N SER A 531 39.83 -13.59 -11.45
CA SER A 531 39.84 -12.25 -12.03
C SER A 531 39.61 -11.14 -10.99
N PHE A 532 39.13 -11.47 -9.79
CA PHE A 532 38.86 -10.49 -8.74
C PHE A 532 40.01 -10.43 -7.75
N LYS A 533 40.48 -9.22 -7.43
CA LYS A 533 41.62 -9.01 -6.53
C LYS A 533 41.18 -8.29 -5.29
N ILE A 534 41.42 -8.90 -4.14
CA ILE A 534 41.20 -8.25 -2.85
C ILE A 534 42.47 -7.47 -2.52
N THR A 535 42.34 -6.16 -2.41
CA THR A 535 43.42 -5.24 -2.07
C THR A 535 43.07 -4.47 -0.79
N PRO A 536 44.02 -3.75 -0.18
CA PRO A 536 43.71 -2.87 0.96
C PRO A 536 42.63 -1.84 0.64
N GLU A 537 42.54 -1.43 -0.63
CA GLU A 537 41.53 -0.48 -1.10
C GLU A 537 40.15 -1.10 -1.26
N GLY A 538 40.03 -2.42 -1.50
CA GLY A 538 38.73 -3.07 -1.74
C GLY A 538 38.82 -4.31 -2.61
N ILE A 539 37.65 -4.85 -2.98
CA ILE A 539 37.54 -5.90 -3.99
C ILE A 539 37.57 -5.21 -5.36
N LYS A 540 38.66 -5.41 -6.11
CA LYS A 540 38.80 -4.92 -7.48
C LYS A 540 38.27 -5.95 -8.46
N VAL A 541 37.32 -5.51 -9.28
CA VAL A 541 36.63 -6.29 -10.31
C VAL A 541 36.78 -5.55 -11.64
N PRO A 542 37.42 -6.13 -12.68
CA PRO A 542 37.41 -5.51 -14.00
C PRO A 542 35.98 -5.28 -14.47
N ALA A 543 35.66 -4.11 -15.03
CA ALA A 543 34.27 -3.73 -15.33
C ALA A 543 33.59 -4.74 -16.27
N GLU A 544 34.33 -5.32 -17.21
CA GLU A 544 33.88 -6.35 -18.14
C GLU A 544 33.54 -7.69 -17.45
N MET A 545 34.03 -7.91 -16.24
CA MET A 545 33.78 -9.12 -15.42
C MET A 545 32.65 -8.92 -14.41
N LEU A 546 31.97 -7.77 -14.39
CA LEU A 546 30.84 -7.52 -13.50
C LEU A 546 29.71 -8.55 -13.65
N PRO A 547 29.32 -9.00 -14.87
CA PRO A 547 28.28 -10.03 -15.01
C PRO A 547 28.64 -11.33 -14.29
N GLN A 548 29.89 -11.78 -14.44
CA GLN A 548 30.41 -12.98 -13.79
C GLN A 548 30.52 -12.78 -12.27
N PHE A 549 30.99 -11.62 -11.82
CA PHE A 549 31.04 -11.28 -10.39
C PHE A 549 29.64 -11.31 -9.75
N SER A 550 28.65 -10.73 -10.43
CA SER A 550 27.25 -10.70 -9.99
C SER A 550 26.64 -12.11 -9.92
N LYS A 551 26.93 -12.95 -10.94
CA LYS A 551 26.50 -14.36 -10.95
C LYS A 551 27.07 -15.15 -9.78
N LEU A 552 28.35 -14.93 -9.44
CA LEU A 552 28.98 -15.58 -8.29
C LEU A 552 28.42 -15.09 -6.95
N LEU A 553 27.74 -13.95 -6.92
CA LEU A 553 27.12 -13.35 -5.75
C LEU A 553 25.59 -13.50 -5.74
N ASP A 554 25.02 -14.48 -6.45
CA ASP A 554 23.57 -14.68 -6.39
C ASP A 554 23.10 -15.08 -4.97
N GLU A 555 21.84 -14.78 -4.67
CA GLU A 555 21.28 -15.01 -3.33
C GLU A 555 21.21 -16.50 -2.94
N SER A 556 21.07 -17.40 -3.92
CA SER A 556 21.02 -18.85 -3.69
C SER A 556 22.39 -19.37 -3.24
N ALA A 557 23.47 -18.88 -3.87
CA ALA A 557 24.85 -19.16 -3.52
C ALA A 557 25.19 -18.61 -2.12
N ILE A 558 24.78 -17.36 -1.83
CA ILE A 558 24.94 -16.75 -0.48
C ILE A 558 24.20 -17.58 0.58
N LEU A 559 22.94 -17.95 0.33
CA LEU A 559 22.15 -18.76 1.26
C LEU A 559 22.80 -20.13 1.49
N THR A 560 23.28 -20.77 0.42
CA THR A 560 23.95 -22.08 0.49
C THR A 560 25.23 -22.00 1.31
N HIS A 561 26.05 -20.99 1.10
CA HIS A 561 27.27 -20.77 1.89
C HIS A 561 26.94 -20.58 3.37
N LYS A 562 25.97 -19.71 3.69
CA LYS A 562 25.58 -19.45 5.08
C LYS A 562 25.05 -20.68 5.80
N LYS A 563 24.35 -21.58 5.11
CA LYS A 563 23.92 -22.88 5.65
C LYS A 563 25.09 -23.81 5.98
N GLN A 564 26.19 -23.75 5.22
CA GLN A 564 27.34 -24.63 5.40
C GLN A 564 28.26 -24.17 6.54
N VAL A 565 28.43 -22.86 6.71
CA VAL A 565 29.44 -22.30 7.62
C VAL A 565 28.90 -22.04 9.03
N ALA A 566 27.58 -21.89 9.23
CA ALA A 566 27.05 -21.38 10.49
C ALA A 566 25.84 -22.15 11.09
N PRO A 567 26.01 -23.37 11.64
CA PRO A 567 25.06 -23.93 12.60
C PRO A 567 25.14 -23.23 13.98
N ALA A 568 26.31 -22.69 14.35
CA ALA A 568 26.64 -22.32 15.73
C ALA A 568 26.57 -20.82 16.07
N HIS A 569 26.36 -19.91 15.11
CA HIS A 569 26.44 -18.45 15.31
C HIS A 569 25.18 -17.66 14.88
N HIS A 570 24.08 -18.35 14.58
CA HIS A 570 22.80 -17.71 14.32
C HIS A 570 21.79 -18.08 15.42
N PRO A 571 20.98 -17.11 15.92
CA PRO A 571 19.96 -17.41 16.91
C PRO A 571 19.05 -18.52 16.39
N LYS A 572 18.73 -19.49 17.26
CA LYS A 572 18.04 -20.78 17.00
C LYS A 572 16.70 -20.71 16.22
N ALA A 573 16.25 -19.53 15.78
CA ALA A 573 15.00 -19.32 15.04
C ALA A 573 15.12 -19.34 13.49
N ALA A 574 16.32 -19.44 12.91
CA ALA A 574 16.53 -19.30 11.46
C ALA A 574 16.63 -20.63 10.66
N TYR A 575 15.88 -21.68 11.03
CA TYR A 575 15.90 -22.95 10.30
C TYR A 575 14.91 -22.98 9.12
N MET A 576 15.44 -23.14 7.91
CA MET A 576 14.77 -23.78 6.77
C MET A 576 14.86 -25.31 6.91
N PRO A 577 13.77 -26.06 6.64
CA PRO A 577 13.85 -27.51 6.39
C PRO A 577 14.58 -27.80 5.08
N ARG A 578 15.20 -28.98 4.98
CA ARG A 578 16.04 -29.40 3.84
C ARG A 578 15.31 -29.43 2.49
N GLU A 579 13.97 -29.45 2.42
CA GLU A 579 13.24 -29.50 1.15
C GLU A 579 12.95 -28.12 0.50
N ALA A 580 13.08 -27.00 1.24
CA ALA A 580 12.79 -25.67 0.69
C ALA A 580 13.84 -25.17 -0.32
N SER A 581 14.99 -25.84 -0.42
CA SER A 581 16.00 -25.57 -1.45
C SER A 581 15.53 -25.89 -2.87
N ASN A 582 14.55 -26.79 -3.03
CA ASN A 582 14.08 -27.22 -4.35
C ASN A 582 13.22 -26.13 -5.04
N TYR A 583 12.63 -25.21 -4.28
CA TYR A 583 11.87 -24.08 -4.83
C TYR A 583 12.77 -23.03 -5.48
N PHE A 584 13.97 -22.81 -4.94
CA PHE A 584 14.95 -21.85 -5.48
C PHE A 584 15.53 -22.29 -6.84
N SER A 585 15.65 -23.59 -7.09
CA SER A 585 16.16 -24.08 -8.38
C SER A 585 15.16 -23.93 -9.52
N SER A 586 13.84 -23.85 -9.24
CA SER A 586 12.81 -23.75 -10.27
C SER A 586 12.44 -22.31 -10.62
N SER A 587 12.39 -21.39 -9.66
CA SER A 587 11.92 -20.01 -9.90
C SER A 587 12.96 -19.11 -10.59
N ILE A 588 14.25 -19.48 -10.58
CA ILE A 588 15.34 -18.68 -11.17
C ILE A 588 15.68 -19.13 -12.61
N ASN A 589 15.10 -20.22 -13.12
CA ASN A 589 15.44 -20.77 -14.45
C ASN A 589 14.71 -20.14 -15.65
N VAL A 590 13.98 -19.03 -15.47
CA VAL A 590 13.39 -18.28 -16.60
C VAL A 590 14.33 -17.16 -17.02
N LEU A 591 15.48 -17.50 -17.61
CA LEU A 591 16.28 -16.67 -18.54
C LEU A 591 17.63 -17.37 -18.85
N ILE A 592 17.55 -18.53 -19.50
CA ILE A 592 18.65 -19.03 -20.32
C ILE A 592 18.02 -19.41 -21.66
N GLU A 593 17.80 -18.42 -22.53
CA GLU A 593 17.67 -18.69 -23.96
C GLU A 593 19.06 -19.12 -24.45
N SER A 594 19.28 -20.43 -24.49
CA SER A 594 20.39 -21.00 -25.25
C SER A 594 20.09 -20.80 -26.72
N GLY A 595 20.71 -19.80 -27.32
CA GLY A 595 20.83 -19.70 -28.77
C GLY A 595 21.73 -20.81 -29.29
N GLU A 596 21.15 -21.75 -30.04
CA GLU A 596 21.86 -22.49 -31.08
C GLU A 596 20.94 -22.72 -32.29
N ASP A 597 21.57 -22.58 -33.46
CA ASP A 597 21.03 -22.52 -34.81
C ASP A 597 20.19 -23.72 -35.26
N VAL A 598 19.09 -23.46 -35.98
CA VAL A 598 18.74 -24.23 -37.20
C VAL A 598 18.10 -23.31 -38.24
N ALA A 599 18.84 -23.04 -39.31
CA ALA A 599 18.29 -22.54 -40.57
C ALA A 599 17.64 -23.69 -41.36
N LYS A 600 16.40 -23.49 -41.86
CA LYS A 600 15.99 -23.57 -43.29
C LYS A 600 14.47 -23.73 -43.50
N SER A 601 13.90 -22.71 -44.15
CA SER A 601 12.88 -22.70 -45.22
C SER A 601 11.39 -23.03 -44.95
N PRO A 602 10.45 -22.32 -45.61
CA PRO A 602 9.01 -22.35 -45.32
C PRO A 602 8.20 -23.20 -46.32
N ASP A 603 7.01 -23.68 -45.91
CA ASP A 603 5.76 -23.58 -46.67
C ASP A 603 4.61 -24.42 -46.04
N SER A 604 3.38 -23.96 -46.32
CA SER A 604 2.07 -24.65 -46.32
C SER A 604 1.12 -24.53 -45.10
N LEU A 605 0.16 -23.59 -45.26
CA LEU A 605 -1.29 -23.80 -45.38
C LEU A 605 -2.11 -24.59 -44.31
N GLN A 606 -3.12 -23.86 -43.82
CA GLN A 606 -4.55 -24.20 -43.71
C GLN A 606 -5.12 -25.05 -42.55
N ASN A 607 -6.07 -24.38 -41.87
CA ASN A 607 -7.41 -24.83 -41.45
C ASN A 607 -7.55 -26.02 -40.50
N SER A 608 -8.15 -25.75 -39.34
CA SER A 608 -9.44 -26.31 -38.82
C SER A 608 -9.44 -26.30 -37.29
N ARG A 609 -10.54 -26.37 -36.56
CA ARG A 609 -11.94 -25.93 -36.66
C ARG A 609 -12.52 -26.27 -35.28
N GLU A 610 -13.34 -25.37 -34.75
CA GLU A 610 -14.40 -25.53 -33.73
C GLU A 610 -14.50 -26.86 -32.94
N SER A 611 -14.54 -26.77 -31.61
CA SER A 611 -15.53 -27.50 -30.78
C SER A 611 -15.59 -26.98 -29.34
N ILE A 612 -16.80 -26.53 -28.98
CA ILE A 612 -17.42 -26.33 -27.65
C ILE A 612 -18.90 -26.74 -27.91
N PRO A 613 -19.74 -27.13 -26.94
CA PRO A 613 -19.55 -27.49 -25.51
C PRO A 613 -20.09 -28.89 -25.20
N ASP A 614 -19.98 -29.34 -23.95
CA ASP A 614 -21.14 -29.96 -23.29
C ASP A 614 -21.21 -29.56 -21.81
N GLU A 615 -22.46 -29.36 -21.40
CA GLU A 615 -23.01 -28.88 -20.14
C GLU A 615 -22.78 -29.88 -19.00
N PHE A 616 -22.71 -29.40 -17.75
CA PHE A 616 -23.22 -30.17 -16.60
C PHE A 616 -23.68 -29.24 -15.47
N GLU A 617 -24.83 -29.62 -14.93
CA GLU A 617 -25.77 -28.90 -14.08
C GLU A 617 -25.25 -28.63 -12.65
N GLU A 618 -25.70 -27.51 -12.10
CA GLU A 618 -25.67 -27.16 -10.68
C GLU A 618 -26.75 -27.95 -9.91
N ASP A 619 -26.38 -28.59 -8.81
CA ASP A 619 -27.33 -29.02 -7.78
C ASP A 619 -26.99 -28.34 -6.44
N LEU A 620 -28.03 -27.67 -5.92
CA LEU A 620 -28.14 -27.08 -4.59
C LEU A 620 -28.39 -28.18 -3.55
N LEU A 621 -27.89 -28.03 -2.32
CA LEU A 621 -28.61 -28.43 -1.10
C LEU A 621 -28.00 -27.78 0.17
N GLU A 622 -28.92 -27.31 1.02
CA GLU A 622 -28.74 -26.67 2.32
C GLU A 622 -28.53 -27.67 3.48
N ASP A 623 -27.99 -27.11 4.58
CA ASP A 623 -28.20 -27.43 5.99
C ASP A 623 -27.87 -28.82 6.57
N SER A 624 -26.97 -28.86 7.58
CA SER A 624 -27.35 -28.92 9.01
C SER A 624 -26.20 -29.32 9.95
N ILE A 625 -26.40 -28.92 11.21
CA ILE A 625 -25.60 -28.96 12.43
C ILE A 625 -25.55 -30.39 13.01
N ASP A 626 -24.42 -30.85 13.58
CA ASP A 626 -24.35 -31.27 15.01
C ASP A 626 -22.98 -31.75 15.54
N LEU A 627 -22.88 -31.63 16.86
CA LEU A 627 -21.79 -31.86 17.80
C LEU A 627 -21.38 -33.34 17.99
N ASN A 628 -20.10 -33.58 18.35
CA ASN A 628 -19.62 -34.17 19.64
C ASN A 628 -18.36 -35.05 19.53
N ASN A 629 -17.43 -34.81 20.48
CA ASN A 629 -16.64 -35.74 21.31
C ASN A 629 -16.00 -36.99 20.63
N ASN A 630 -14.70 -37.28 20.76
CA ASN A 630 -14.00 -37.61 21.99
C ASN A 630 -12.59 -38.15 21.65
N ASN A 631 -11.63 -37.82 22.52
CA ASN A 631 -10.48 -38.60 23.01
C ASN A 631 -9.77 -39.61 22.09
N TYR A 632 -8.45 -39.43 21.93
CA TYR A 632 -7.49 -40.47 22.30
C TYR A 632 -6.18 -39.87 22.83
N SER A 633 -5.65 -40.58 23.81
CA SER A 633 -4.61 -40.25 24.77
C SER A 633 -3.20 -40.64 24.32
N SER A 634 -2.22 -40.12 25.07
CA SER A 634 -0.89 -40.69 25.33
C SER A 634 0.11 -40.51 24.20
N ASN A 635 1.41 -40.34 24.39
CA ASN A 635 2.39 -40.52 25.47
C ASN A 635 3.69 -39.99 24.82
N ASN A 636 4.81 -39.61 25.42
CA ASN A 636 5.39 -39.69 26.75
C ASN A 636 6.72 -38.91 26.62
N ASN A 637 7.20 -38.34 27.73
CA ASN A 637 8.61 -38.32 28.16
C ASN A 637 9.69 -37.70 27.23
N ASN A 638 10.69 -36.98 27.72
CA ASN A 638 11.14 -36.68 29.07
C ASN A 638 12.29 -35.67 28.91
N ASN A 639 12.46 -34.82 29.92
CA ASN A 639 13.71 -34.51 30.61
C ASN A 639 14.89 -33.97 29.77
N ASN A 640 15.67 -32.99 30.22
CA ASN A 640 15.78 -32.37 31.52
C ASN A 640 16.89 -31.32 31.43
N LEU A 641 16.88 -30.41 32.42
CA LEU A 641 18.06 -29.84 33.09
C LEU A 641 18.97 -29.01 32.16
N ALA A 642 19.44 -27.82 32.50
CA ALA A 642 19.80 -27.13 33.73
C ALA A 642 20.96 -26.25 33.21
N ASP A 643 21.37 -25.12 33.72
CA ASP A 643 21.01 -24.26 34.82
C ASP A 643 22.00 -23.08 34.65
N ASP A 644 21.79 -22.06 35.46
CA ASP A 644 22.83 -21.20 36.01
C ASP A 644 23.43 -20.10 35.12
N ILE A 645 23.01 -18.83 35.30
CA ILE A 645 23.08 -17.91 36.47
C ILE A 645 24.38 -17.06 36.42
N PHE A 646 24.20 -15.81 36.88
CA PHE A 646 25.12 -14.71 37.18
C PHE A 646 25.30 -13.71 36.00
N SER A 647 24.64 -12.55 35.97
CA SER A 647 24.79 -11.35 36.85
C SER A 647 26.22 -10.79 36.84
N PHE A 648 26.54 -9.51 36.80
CA PHE A 648 26.03 -8.34 37.52
C PHE A 648 26.63 -7.10 36.79
N THR A 649 25.92 -5.97 36.77
CA THR A 649 26.37 -4.54 36.94
C THR A 649 27.68 -4.05 36.29
N SER A 650 27.87 -2.80 35.87
CA SER A 650 27.58 -1.53 36.55
C SER A 650 27.98 -0.35 35.64
N SER A 651 27.18 0.71 35.69
CA SER A 651 27.56 2.13 35.89
C SER A 651 28.49 2.94 34.96
N SER A 652 28.03 4.19 34.77
CA SER A 652 28.77 5.48 34.75
C SER A 652 29.61 5.79 33.50
N SER A 653 29.75 7.03 33.01
CA SER A 653 29.26 8.38 33.33
C SER A 653 29.91 9.36 32.32
N SER A 654 29.30 10.54 32.08
CA SER A 654 29.94 11.88 31.86
C SER A 654 30.93 12.06 30.67
N SER A 655 31.10 13.19 29.97
CA SER A 655 30.58 14.58 30.01
C SER A 655 31.26 15.42 28.90
N ALA A 656 30.53 16.41 28.38
CA ALA A 656 30.89 17.80 28.00
C ALA A 656 31.96 18.19 26.96
N HIS A 657 31.66 19.36 26.34
CA HIS A 657 32.50 20.42 25.71
C HIS A 657 32.79 20.33 24.20
N ASN A 658 32.84 21.41 23.39
CA ASN A 658 32.39 22.83 23.43
C ASN A 658 32.74 23.48 22.05
N MET A 659 32.04 24.57 21.66
CA MET A 659 32.45 25.69 20.75
C MET A 659 32.77 25.40 19.26
N SER A 660 32.72 26.33 18.29
CA SER A 660 32.00 27.58 17.94
C SER A 660 32.72 28.11 16.68
N HIS A 661 32.04 28.71 15.68
CA HIS A 661 32.60 29.82 14.87
C HIS A 661 31.52 30.53 14.02
N GLU A 662 31.50 31.85 14.15
CA GLU A 662 30.80 32.86 13.34
C GLU A 662 31.46 33.08 11.97
N VAL A 663 30.69 33.51 10.95
CA VAL A 663 31.03 34.63 10.04
C VAL A 663 29.73 35.30 9.52
N ASP A 664 29.80 36.62 9.40
CA ASP A 664 28.81 37.67 9.15
C ASP A 664 28.59 38.00 7.63
N HIS A 665 27.39 38.50 7.26
CA HIS A 665 27.16 39.76 6.51
C HIS A 665 25.86 39.86 5.66
N THR A 666 25.17 40.99 5.91
CA THR A 666 24.47 41.94 5.00
C THR A 666 23.00 41.77 4.56
N ASP A 667 22.14 42.50 5.29
CA ASP A 667 21.18 43.56 4.85
C ASP A 667 20.45 43.46 3.50
N TRP A 668 19.14 43.19 3.53
CA TRP A 668 18.14 43.76 2.61
C TRP A 668 16.82 44.07 3.35
N HIS A 669 16.39 45.34 3.27
CA HIS A 669 15.14 45.88 3.83
C HIS A 669 13.90 45.48 3.01
N HIS A 670 12.80 45.07 3.68
CA HIS A 670 11.40 45.49 3.41
C HIS A 670 10.40 44.92 4.45
N PRO A 671 9.15 45.42 4.55
CA PRO A 671 8.59 45.95 5.79
C PRO A 671 7.68 44.97 6.53
N SER A 672 7.62 45.21 7.84
CA SER A 672 6.75 44.63 8.85
C SER A 672 5.26 44.62 8.48
N PHE A 673 4.68 43.42 8.37
CA PHE A 673 3.25 43.18 8.56
C PHE A 673 3.06 42.27 9.78
N LEU A 674 2.15 42.68 10.66
CA LEU A 674 1.81 42.08 11.95
C LEU A 674 1.45 40.59 11.82
N GLN A 675 2.27 39.71 12.40
CA GLN A 675 1.91 38.33 12.68
C GLN A 675 1.06 38.28 13.95
N GLY A 676 -0.24 38.04 13.79
CA GLY A 676 -1.06 37.46 14.85
C GLY A 676 -0.68 35.98 14.99
N THR A 677 -0.13 35.60 16.13
CA THR A 677 0.15 34.22 16.49
C THR A 677 -1.18 33.49 16.75
N HIS A 678 -1.75 32.88 15.72
CA HIS A 678 -2.72 31.81 15.93
C HIS A 678 -1.98 30.59 16.46
N GLN A 679 -2.14 30.33 17.76
CA GLN A 679 -1.79 29.03 18.34
C GLN A 679 -2.56 27.95 17.56
N LEU A 680 -1.81 27.09 16.87
CA LEU A 680 -2.31 25.92 16.17
C LEU A 680 -3.08 25.04 17.16
N GLN A 681 -4.37 24.81 16.87
CA GLN A 681 -5.14 23.78 17.54
C GLN A 681 -4.60 22.39 17.15
N PRO A 682 -4.68 21.40 18.05
CA PRO A 682 -4.26 20.03 17.73
C PRO A 682 -5.06 19.45 16.56
N HIS A 683 -4.37 18.71 15.68
CA HIS A 683 -4.93 18.12 14.47
C HIS A 683 -5.98 17.02 14.82
N PRO A 684 -7.02 16.78 13.97
CA PRO A 684 -8.14 15.86 14.27
C PRO A 684 -7.80 14.38 14.53
N GLN A 685 -6.53 13.96 14.40
CA GLN A 685 -6.11 12.57 14.56
C GLN A 685 -5.41 12.25 15.88
N GLU A 686 -4.86 13.25 16.58
CA GLU A 686 -4.58 13.13 18.01
C GLU A 686 -5.89 12.88 18.78
N LEU A 687 -7.00 13.44 18.28
CA LEU A 687 -8.33 13.07 18.71
C LEU A 687 -8.63 11.59 18.42
N GLU A 688 -8.26 10.94 17.33
CA GLU A 688 -8.82 9.61 17.01
C GLU A 688 -8.57 8.48 18.01
N HIS A 689 -7.31 8.25 18.40
CA HIS A 689 -6.96 7.19 19.35
C HIS A 689 -7.24 7.63 20.79
N GLU A 690 -7.00 8.90 21.10
CA GLU A 690 -7.32 9.47 22.40
C GLU A 690 -8.85 9.46 22.64
N VAL A 691 -9.65 9.82 21.64
CA VAL A 691 -11.10 9.69 21.61
C VAL A 691 -11.49 8.23 21.68
N SER A 692 -10.98 7.32 20.86
CA SER A 692 -11.37 5.91 20.90
C SER A 692 -11.07 5.26 22.27
N SER A 693 -9.90 5.59 22.86
CA SER A 693 -9.49 5.17 24.20
C SER A 693 -10.33 5.81 25.30
N LYS A 694 -10.49 7.15 25.31
CA LYS A 694 -11.33 7.89 26.26
C LYS A 694 -12.80 7.46 26.15
N PHE A 695 -13.30 7.29 24.94
CA PHE A 695 -14.63 6.81 24.61
C PHE A 695 -14.87 5.39 25.15
N LYS A 696 -13.95 4.45 24.89
CA LYS A 696 -14.03 3.10 25.48
C LYS A 696 -14.06 3.15 27.00
N LYS A 697 -13.18 3.94 27.63
CA LYS A 697 -13.17 4.12 29.09
C LYS A 697 -14.47 4.74 29.60
N GLN A 698 -15.04 5.71 28.88
CA GLN A 698 -16.26 6.41 29.27
C GLN A 698 -17.50 5.52 29.10
N ILE A 699 -17.56 4.72 28.04
CA ILE A 699 -18.62 3.72 27.82
C ILE A 699 -18.51 2.59 28.85
N GLN A 700 -17.32 2.08 29.15
CA GLN A 700 -17.11 1.08 30.21
C GLN A 700 -17.61 1.60 31.56
N LYS A 701 -17.33 2.87 31.88
CA LYS A 701 -17.82 3.55 33.09
C LYS A 701 -19.35 3.73 33.09
N MET A 702 -19.96 4.04 31.94
CA MET A 702 -21.42 4.22 31.83
C MET A 702 -22.20 2.90 31.89
N VAL A 703 -21.62 1.79 31.41
CA VAL A 703 -22.29 0.48 31.35
C VAL A 703 -22.04 -0.36 32.61
N GLY A 704 -21.27 0.15 33.58
CA GLY A 704 -20.98 -0.57 34.83
C GLY A 704 -20.11 -1.82 34.65
N VAL A 705 -19.42 -1.94 33.53
CA VAL A 705 -18.52 -3.07 33.22
C VAL A 705 -17.10 -2.67 33.59
N GLU A 706 -16.83 -2.52 34.89
CA GLU A 706 -15.44 -2.53 35.36
C GLU A 706 -14.94 -3.98 35.36
N LYS A 707 -14.03 -4.31 34.44
CA LYS A 707 -13.15 -5.45 34.69
C LYS A 707 -12.31 -5.07 35.90
N LYS A 708 -12.53 -5.74 37.05
CA LYS A 708 -11.61 -5.67 38.19
C LYS A 708 -10.18 -5.89 37.65
N PRO A 709 -9.23 -5.01 37.96
CA PRO A 709 -7.84 -5.28 37.62
C PRO A 709 -7.43 -6.55 38.39
N ILE A 710 -7.07 -7.59 37.66
CA ILE A 710 -6.32 -8.70 38.24
C ILE A 710 -4.95 -8.11 38.56
N ALA A 711 -4.62 -8.05 39.84
CA ALA A 711 -3.29 -7.67 40.28
C ALA A 711 -2.28 -8.64 39.65
N LEU A 712 -1.31 -8.12 38.89
CA LEU A 712 -0.10 -8.83 38.54
C LEU A 712 0.82 -8.84 39.77
N SER A 713 0.46 -9.65 40.75
CA SER A 713 1.28 -10.13 41.86
C SER A 713 0.45 -11.22 42.51
N ASP A 714 1.01 -12.42 42.65
CA ASP A 714 0.38 -13.65 43.17
C ASP A 714 -0.08 -14.63 42.10
N LEU A 715 0.87 -15.11 41.28
CA LEU A 715 0.84 -16.49 40.76
C LEU A 715 2.30 -16.93 40.52
N GLU A 716 3.02 -17.17 41.62
CA GLU A 716 4.12 -18.13 41.64
C GLU A 716 3.55 -19.49 42.07
N GLU A 717 3.65 -20.43 41.14
CA GLU A 717 4.19 -21.79 41.28
C GLU A 717 3.76 -22.73 42.41
N HIS A 718 3.28 -23.89 41.93
CA HIS A 718 3.51 -25.25 42.43
C HIS A 718 2.80 -25.63 43.76
N GLU A 719 2.25 -26.83 43.94
CA GLU A 719 2.65 -28.15 43.45
C GLU A 719 1.53 -29.18 43.75
N ASP A 720 1.53 -30.24 42.95
CA ASP A 720 1.14 -31.64 43.17
C ASP A 720 0.06 -32.12 44.16
N GLU A 721 -0.66 -33.09 43.59
CA GLU A 721 -1.36 -34.27 44.10
C GLU A 721 -1.18 -34.65 45.59
N SER A 722 -2.29 -34.93 46.27
CA SER A 722 -2.62 -36.32 46.69
C SER A 722 -3.92 -36.40 47.49
N GLU A 723 -4.66 -37.45 47.16
CA GLU A 723 -5.47 -38.34 48.03
C GLU A 723 -6.22 -37.82 49.26
N GLY A 724 -7.47 -38.30 49.38
CA GLY A 724 -7.90 -38.89 50.64
C GLY A 724 -9.05 -38.20 51.38
N GLU A 725 -10.26 -38.68 51.07
CA GLU A 725 -11.32 -39.07 52.01
C GLU A 725 -11.92 -38.09 53.05
N SER A 726 -13.25 -38.20 53.12
CA SER A 726 -14.15 -37.90 54.26
C SER A 726 -14.37 -36.41 54.57
N GLU A 727 -15.53 -35.94 55.00
CA GLU A 727 -16.87 -36.46 55.18
C GLU A 727 -17.73 -35.22 55.46
N THR A 728 -18.94 -35.17 54.91
CA THR A 728 -20.16 -34.57 55.52
C THR A 728 -20.23 -33.07 55.85
N GLY A 729 -21.37 -32.46 55.47
CA GLY A 729 -21.86 -31.23 56.11
C GLY A 729 -22.55 -30.23 55.19
N SER A 730 -23.50 -30.64 54.35
CA SER A 730 -24.91 -30.23 54.45
C SER A 730 -25.21 -28.82 55.02
N ALA A 731 -25.60 -27.89 54.15
CA ALA A 731 -26.83 -27.07 54.23
C ALA A 731 -26.87 -26.15 52.99
N LYS A 732 -27.74 -26.35 51.99
CA LYS A 732 -29.15 -25.91 51.95
C LYS A 732 -29.30 -24.46 52.43
N ILE A 733 -29.95 -23.52 51.75
CA ILE A 733 -30.93 -23.54 50.65
C ILE A 733 -31.24 -22.06 50.33
N ASN A 734 -31.50 -21.78 49.05
CA ASN A 734 -32.29 -20.67 48.46
C ASN A 734 -31.86 -19.21 48.77
N HIS A 735 -31.69 -18.31 47.79
CA HIS A 735 -32.44 -18.10 46.56
C HIS A 735 -31.59 -17.43 45.48
#